data_AF-A0AAU9APD3-F1
#
_entry.id   AF-A0AAU9APD3-F1
#
_cell.length_a   1.000
_cell.length_b   1.000
_cell.length_c   1.000
_cell.angle_alpha   90.00
_cell.angle_beta   90.00
_cell.angle_gamma   90.00
#
_symmetry.space_group_name_H-M   'P 1'
#
loop_
_entity.id
_entity.type
_entity.pdbx_description
1 polymer ?
#
loop_
_entity_poly.entity_id
_entity_poly.type
_entity_poly.pdbx_seq_one_letter_code
_entity_poly.pdbx_strand_id
1 'polypeptide(L)'
;MRHAIAIATLALMLSACAGNDTPLTEPANGADATNIAPRTAVSARNAGRGALPAYSELFPQGTELVEQLSYTEADGTLVTLMGMRPTERHARERGEDWFAPDNGPGRYLTFPTFYFQNRTFGLEIRDGVPAGRQRIEVYLRVNDGTFDGTTFSLFRNINNPNVRDYGWSLNYGFNNPKENNLPICHAGQPREDCMMVFQSNWRTSPHSPLKIGDKIELAPAPRLKRPTVDGGGDRYYSFEQLYIVGVGLRPWYGVAPNLDSHPLPDATLLGGLTSVSYNYSDEPMRMFQQMANNIGIANAKRFVEGRRLFHTSFVDGRHSEHPTVNPVFAAHIGQRGPRYNQSSCIACHTANGRSAATAVGARLDTLSILAAAGESGAIALPDATYGFNIQQNAQDAAAPDYGVSVASYEVATRTLHDGETIELRKPVYAFKGPVPARYSARQAPQVIGLGLLEAVAESTVLALSDPEDANGDGIKGIPNWIEDPETGRTLLGRFGWKASKASLRQQVGDALVKDIGVTSPVFPQRSCQRGGADCRIATAPVSVAETELQRIAEYLALIGVPAQRSVRSDYPTGMRVPLEHQIDPDRIGAGAALFERSGCSACHTPTLKTGSTHPFAELRDQTIHPYTDLLLHDMGPGLADNLAEGRAAPEQWRTPPLWGLGSLRFVQGGAQNVRYLHDGRARSLIEAIGWHGGEGEASRRRFEALSADERAAVVAFLESL
;
A
#
# COMPACT_ATOMS: atom_id res chain seq x y z
N MET A 1 -68.20 -42.58 40.90
CA MET A 1 -68.90 -42.74 39.60
C MET A 1 -69.64 -41.45 39.30
N ARG A 2 -69.12 -40.48 38.54
CA ARG A 2 -67.74 -40.10 38.14
C ARG A 2 -67.90 -38.62 37.63
N HIS A 3 -68.22 -37.61 38.46
CA HIS A 3 -67.46 -36.79 39.44
C HIS A 3 -66.21 -36.10 38.86
N ALA A 4 -65.90 -34.79 39.02
CA ALA A 4 -66.62 -33.59 39.52
C ALA A 4 -65.64 -32.38 39.55
N ILE A 5 -66.14 -31.17 39.19
CA ILE A 5 -65.97 -29.84 39.87
C ILE A 5 -64.56 -29.17 39.83
N ALA A 6 -64.34 -28.04 39.13
CA ALA A 6 -64.53 -26.60 39.49
C ALA A 6 -63.61 -26.12 40.66
N ILE A 7 -62.97 -24.94 40.64
CA ILE A 7 -63.53 -23.60 40.99
C ILE A 7 -62.44 -22.51 40.78
N ALA A 8 -62.88 -21.28 40.44
CA ALA A 8 -62.15 -20.00 40.31
C ALA A 8 -61.52 -19.49 41.63
N THR A 9 -60.74 -18.40 41.71
CA THR A 9 -61.20 -17.02 42.03
C THR A 9 -59.90 -16.19 42.33
N LEU A 10 -59.64 -15.06 41.65
CA LEU A 10 -59.60 -13.65 42.17
C LEU A 10 -58.68 -13.43 43.41
N ALA A 11 -57.91 -12.34 43.62
CA ALA A 11 -57.99 -10.95 43.20
C ALA A 11 -56.76 -10.19 43.79
N LEU A 12 -56.39 -9.05 43.18
CA LEU A 12 -56.14 -7.71 43.79
C LEU A 12 -55.25 -7.60 45.06
N MET A 13 -54.47 -6.55 45.34
CA MET A 13 -54.14 -5.22 44.79
C MET A 13 -53.16 -4.60 45.80
N LEU A 14 -52.33 -3.64 45.35
CA LEU A 14 -51.81 -2.48 46.11
C LEU A 14 -50.94 -2.77 47.37
N SER A 15 -50.01 -1.92 47.80
CA SER A 15 -49.37 -0.68 47.36
C SER A 15 -48.31 -0.40 48.44
N ALA A 16 -47.22 0.29 48.09
CA ALA A 16 -46.54 1.29 48.92
C ALA A 16 -45.98 0.85 50.30
N CYS A 17 -44.87 1.34 50.82
CA CYS A 17 -43.88 2.34 50.48
C CYS A 17 -42.80 2.17 51.58
N ALA A 18 -41.62 2.73 51.33
CA ALA A 18 -40.72 3.35 52.32
C ALA A 18 -40.58 2.65 53.69
N GLY A 19 -39.42 2.16 54.09
CA GLY A 19 -38.12 2.76 53.87
C GLY A 19 -37.35 2.71 55.18
N ASN A 20 -36.04 2.83 55.01
CA ASN A 20 -35.10 3.42 55.95
C ASN A 20 -34.66 2.63 57.20
N ASP A 21 -33.34 2.45 57.19
CA ASP A 21 -32.42 2.84 58.25
C ASP A 21 -31.85 1.78 59.19
N THR A 22 -30.70 1.25 58.75
CA THR A 22 -29.41 1.24 59.48
C THR A 22 -29.26 0.37 60.74
N PRO A 23 -28.06 0.24 61.34
CA PRO A 23 -26.77 -0.20 60.78
C PRO A 23 -26.15 -1.33 61.66
N LEU A 24 -24.89 -1.68 61.37
CA LEU A 24 -23.94 -2.43 62.24
C LEU A 24 -24.16 -3.95 62.21
N THR A 25 -23.17 -4.84 62.05
CA THR A 25 -21.74 -4.86 62.39
C THR A 25 -21.06 -5.97 61.57
N GLU A 26 -19.85 -5.73 61.11
CA GLU A 26 -18.86 -6.76 60.73
C GLU A 26 -18.47 -7.62 61.97
N PRO A 27 -17.97 -8.88 61.84
CA PRO A 27 -16.67 -9.11 61.20
C PRO A 27 -16.39 -10.48 60.51
N ALA A 28 -15.33 -10.42 59.69
CA ALA A 28 -14.26 -11.41 59.48
C ALA A 28 -14.60 -12.83 58.99
N ASN A 29 -14.21 -13.13 57.74
CA ASN A 29 -13.02 -13.94 57.41
C ASN A 29 -13.12 -14.56 56.01
N GLY A 30 -11.97 -14.63 55.33
CA GLY A 30 -11.64 -15.83 54.55
C GLY A 30 -11.84 -15.78 53.04
N ALA A 31 -10.78 -15.34 52.36
CA ALA A 31 -10.13 -16.06 51.25
C ALA A 31 -10.97 -16.69 50.13
N ASP A 32 -10.76 -16.10 48.95
CA ASP A 32 -10.35 -16.76 47.69
C ASP A 32 -11.40 -17.27 46.69
N ALA A 33 -10.98 -17.15 45.42
CA ALA A 33 -11.50 -17.72 44.18
C ALA A 33 -12.73 -17.09 43.48
N THR A 34 -12.40 -16.49 42.32
CA THR A 34 -13.12 -16.56 41.03
C THR A 34 -14.53 -15.99 40.95
N ASN A 35 -14.65 -14.78 40.41
CA ASN A 35 -15.91 -14.21 39.94
C ASN A 35 -15.85 -13.93 38.43
N ILE A 36 -16.43 -14.83 37.64
CA ILE A 36 -16.94 -14.54 36.29
C ILE A 36 -18.35 -14.01 36.51
N ALA A 37 -18.55 -12.70 36.34
CA ALA A 37 -19.86 -12.07 36.42
C ALA A 37 -20.46 -11.82 35.02
N PRO A 38 -21.80 -11.82 34.88
CA PRO A 38 -22.49 -12.00 33.60
C PRO A 38 -22.68 -10.69 32.83
N ARG A 39 -22.72 -10.81 31.50
CA ARG A 39 -23.06 -9.73 30.56
C ARG A 39 -24.45 -9.15 30.87
N THR A 40 -24.50 -7.87 31.22
CA THR A 40 -25.75 -7.11 31.30
C THR A 40 -26.16 -6.61 29.90
N ALA A 41 -27.45 -6.77 29.62
CA ALA A 41 -28.10 -6.36 28.39
C ALA A 41 -28.07 -4.83 28.22
N VAL A 42 -27.64 -4.36 27.05
CA VAL A 42 -27.72 -2.95 26.66
C VAL A 42 -29.16 -2.66 26.23
N SER A 43 -29.84 -1.82 27.03
CA SER A 43 -31.13 -1.22 26.72
C SER A 43 -30.97 -0.19 25.61
N ALA A 44 -31.67 -0.41 24.50
CA ALA A 44 -31.84 0.57 23.44
C ALA A 44 -32.84 1.65 23.87
N ARG A 45 -32.39 2.91 23.93
CA ARG A 45 -33.15 4.13 23.56
C ARG A 45 -32.34 5.40 23.87
N ASN A 46 -31.87 6.07 22.82
CA ASN A 46 -32.12 7.48 22.56
C ASN A 46 -31.44 7.87 21.24
N ALA A 47 -32.24 7.94 20.17
CA ALA A 47 -31.87 8.51 18.90
C ALA A 47 -32.09 10.03 18.96
N GLY A 48 -31.03 10.81 18.77
CA GLY A 48 -31.06 12.27 18.73
C GLY A 48 -29.66 12.82 18.50
N ARG A 49 -29.42 13.35 17.28
CA ARG A 49 -28.10 13.59 16.64
C ARG A 49 -27.33 12.29 16.48
N GLY A 50 -26.96 11.90 15.27
CA GLY A 50 -26.23 10.65 15.03
C GLY A 50 -24.87 10.68 15.72
N ALA A 51 -24.82 10.31 17.00
CA ALA A 51 -23.58 10.19 17.73
C ALA A 51 -22.75 9.12 17.01
N LEU A 52 -21.53 9.50 16.63
CA LEU A 52 -20.55 8.55 16.10
C LEU A 52 -20.51 7.33 17.05
N PRO A 53 -20.50 6.09 16.52
CA PRO A 53 -20.37 4.95 17.40
C PRO A 53 -19.08 5.08 18.20
N ALA A 54 -19.08 4.58 19.44
CA ALA A 54 -17.84 4.48 20.19
C ALA A 54 -16.85 3.63 19.38
N TYR A 55 -15.74 4.26 18.98
CA TYR A 55 -14.70 3.62 18.17
C TYR A 55 -13.36 3.70 18.88
N SER A 56 -12.42 2.95 18.35
CA SER A 56 -11.06 2.82 18.81
C SER A 56 -10.10 3.33 17.75
N GLU A 57 -9.10 4.11 18.16
CA GLU A 57 -7.98 4.45 17.28
C GLU A 57 -7.20 3.17 16.95
N LEU A 58 -6.83 3.01 15.68
CA LEU A 58 -6.01 1.88 15.24
C LEU A 58 -4.61 1.96 15.90
N PHE A 59 -4.02 3.16 15.91
CA PHE A 59 -2.75 3.44 16.58
C PHE A 59 -2.94 4.52 17.66
N PRO A 60 -3.15 4.11 18.93
CA PRO A 60 -3.39 5.06 20.00
C PRO A 60 -2.18 5.94 20.29
N GLN A 61 -2.42 7.08 20.95
CA GLN A 61 -1.34 7.92 21.47
C GLN A 61 -0.35 7.09 22.31
N GLY A 62 0.94 7.33 22.12
CA GLY A 62 2.01 6.59 22.80
C GLY A 62 2.45 5.30 22.10
N THR A 63 1.88 4.95 20.95
CA THR A 63 2.39 3.86 20.11
C THR A 63 3.87 4.05 19.80
N GLU A 64 4.69 3.07 20.19
CA GLU A 64 6.14 3.12 20.09
C GLU A 64 6.61 3.12 18.63
N LEU A 65 7.71 3.84 18.40
CA LEU A 65 8.40 3.83 17.13
C LEU A 65 9.22 2.56 16.99
N VAL A 66 9.07 1.87 15.85
CA VAL A 66 9.90 0.71 15.51
C VAL A 66 11.34 1.12 15.21
N GLU A 67 11.51 2.25 14.53
CA GLU A 67 12.80 2.82 14.15
C GLU A 67 12.66 4.34 14.03
N GLN A 68 13.72 5.09 14.35
CA GLN A 68 13.80 6.53 14.08
C GLN A 68 14.43 6.77 12.70
N LEU A 69 14.00 7.82 11.99
CA LEU A 69 14.58 8.18 10.69
C LEU A 69 15.52 9.38 10.76
N SER A 70 15.32 10.25 11.75
CA SER A 70 16.16 11.41 11.97
C SER A 70 15.99 11.96 13.37
N TYR A 71 17.03 12.59 13.90
CA TYR A 71 16.99 13.34 15.14
C TYR A 71 18.05 14.45 15.11
N THR A 72 17.90 15.44 15.99
CA THR A 72 18.91 16.49 16.18
C THR A 72 19.61 16.28 17.52
N GLU A 73 20.93 16.25 17.50
CA GLU A 73 21.73 16.13 18.72
C GLU A 73 21.79 17.46 19.48
N ALA A 74 22.25 17.41 20.74
CA ALA A 74 22.28 18.58 21.62
C ALA A 74 23.14 19.75 21.08
N ASP A 75 24.13 19.46 20.23
CA ASP A 75 24.98 20.47 19.59
C ASP A 75 24.37 21.04 18.29
N GLY A 76 23.18 20.58 17.88
CA GLY A 76 22.52 20.98 16.64
C GLY A 76 22.83 20.09 15.44
N THR A 77 23.58 19.01 15.59
CA THR A 77 23.87 18.06 14.50
C THR A 77 22.62 17.33 14.06
N LEU A 78 22.31 17.39 12.76
CA LEU A 78 21.21 16.62 12.18
C LEU A 78 21.71 15.20 11.86
N VAL A 79 21.10 14.19 12.46
CA VAL A 79 21.33 12.79 12.11
C VAL A 79 20.19 12.27 11.27
N THR A 80 20.49 11.62 10.14
CA THR A 80 19.51 10.99 9.24
C THR A 80 19.90 9.52 9.03
N LEU A 81 18.93 8.62 9.17
CA LEU A 81 19.06 7.18 9.02
C LEU A 81 18.32 6.74 7.77
N MET A 82 19.01 6.00 6.90
CA MET A 82 18.55 5.72 5.56
C MET A 82 18.82 4.26 5.18
N GLY A 83 17.76 3.48 4.93
CA GLY A 83 17.86 2.09 4.49
C GLY A 83 18.04 1.94 2.98
N MET A 84 18.67 0.83 2.61
CA MET A 84 19.01 0.48 1.23
C MET A 84 18.89 -1.02 0.99
N ARG A 85 18.74 -1.35 -0.30
CA ARG A 85 18.90 -2.70 -0.84
C ARG A 85 19.79 -2.67 -2.08
N PRO A 86 20.40 -3.80 -2.46
CA PRO A 86 21.22 -3.93 -3.66
C PRO A 86 20.41 -3.78 -4.94
N THR A 87 20.95 -3.06 -5.92
CA THR A 87 20.49 -2.96 -7.31
C THR A 87 21.56 -3.57 -8.24
N GLU A 88 21.21 -3.97 -9.47
CA GLU A 88 22.20 -4.53 -10.41
C GLU A 88 22.95 -3.45 -11.21
N ARG A 89 22.38 -2.24 -11.28
CA ARG A 89 22.89 -1.06 -12.01
C ARG A 89 22.51 0.24 -11.27
N HIS A 90 23.08 1.37 -11.69
CA HIS A 90 22.74 2.72 -11.22
C HIS A 90 21.43 3.26 -11.83
N ALA A 91 20.76 4.22 -11.17
CA ALA A 91 19.47 4.84 -11.58
C ALA A 91 19.40 5.34 -13.01
N ARG A 92 20.53 5.70 -13.58
CA ARG A 92 20.66 6.33 -14.89
C ARG A 92 21.45 5.44 -15.86
N GLU A 93 21.62 4.16 -15.54
CA GLU A 93 22.20 3.18 -16.46
C GLU A 93 21.06 2.38 -17.11
N ARG A 94 20.85 2.62 -18.40
CA ARG A 94 19.88 1.84 -19.20
C ARG A 94 20.46 0.50 -19.69
N GLY A 95 21.79 0.36 -19.65
CA GLY A 95 22.50 -0.83 -20.14
C GLY A 95 23.28 -0.58 -21.42
N GLU A 96 23.05 0.56 -22.07
CA GLU A 96 23.69 1.06 -23.30
C GLU A 96 24.03 2.55 -23.21
N ASP A 97 24.89 3.03 -24.11
CA ASP A 97 25.19 4.46 -24.24
C ASP A 97 23.91 5.27 -24.53
N TRP A 98 23.78 6.48 -23.97
CA TRP A 98 22.54 7.28 -24.07
C TRP A 98 22.01 7.57 -25.48
N PHE A 99 22.89 7.53 -26.48
CA PHE A 99 22.59 7.77 -27.88
C PHE A 99 22.48 6.47 -28.70
N ALA A 100 22.78 5.32 -28.11
CA ALA A 100 22.60 4.03 -28.75
C ALA A 100 21.10 3.72 -28.91
N PRO A 101 20.74 2.87 -29.88
CA PRO A 101 19.40 2.29 -29.94
C PRO A 101 19.05 1.60 -28.62
N ASP A 102 17.77 1.67 -28.26
CA ASP A 102 17.25 1.04 -27.05
C ASP A 102 17.47 -0.49 -27.10
N ASN A 103 18.29 -1.01 -26.19
CA ASN A 103 18.56 -2.43 -26.05
C ASN A 103 17.67 -3.09 -24.97
N GLY A 104 16.70 -2.35 -24.42
CA GLY A 104 15.77 -2.79 -23.41
C GLY A 104 15.92 -2.05 -22.08
N PRO A 105 15.09 -2.38 -21.09
CA PRO A 105 15.11 -1.72 -19.79
C PRO A 105 16.44 -1.97 -19.05
N GLY A 106 16.84 -0.99 -18.25
CA GLY A 106 17.95 -1.10 -17.31
C GLY A 106 17.71 -2.11 -16.20
N ARG A 107 18.58 -2.07 -15.18
CA ARG A 107 18.54 -3.00 -14.03
C ARG A 107 18.76 -2.33 -12.68
N TYR A 108 18.21 -1.14 -12.53
CA TYR A 108 18.24 -0.38 -11.30
C TYR A 108 17.08 -0.76 -10.38
N LEU A 109 15.85 -0.76 -10.89
CA LEU A 109 14.65 -1.09 -10.11
C LEU A 109 14.44 -2.61 -9.94
N THR A 110 15.31 -3.45 -10.52
CA THR A 110 15.30 -4.92 -10.37
C THR A 110 15.65 -5.36 -8.97
N PHE A 111 15.02 -6.44 -8.48
CA PHE A 111 15.46 -7.13 -7.28
C PHE A 111 16.38 -8.29 -7.68
N PRO A 112 17.69 -8.24 -7.35
CA PRO A 112 18.61 -9.31 -7.73
C PRO A 112 18.27 -10.63 -7.01
N THR A 113 18.82 -11.74 -7.49
CA THR A 113 18.67 -13.03 -6.81
C THR A 113 19.12 -12.95 -5.35
N PHE A 114 18.39 -13.63 -4.47
CA PHE A 114 18.63 -13.67 -3.03
C PHE A 114 18.61 -12.30 -2.32
N TYR A 115 17.99 -11.25 -2.88
CA TYR A 115 17.94 -9.89 -2.31
C TYR A 115 17.53 -9.82 -0.82
N PHE A 116 16.81 -10.84 -0.32
CA PHE A 116 16.33 -10.98 1.05
C PHE A 116 17.31 -11.68 2.02
N GLN A 117 18.55 -11.98 1.61
CA GLN A 117 19.57 -12.61 2.46
C GLN A 117 20.86 -11.79 2.48
N ASN A 118 21.29 -11.35 3.68
CA ASN A 118 22.61 -10.74 3.94
C ASN A 118 22.96 -9.57 3.02
N ARG A 119 21.94 -8.79 2.66
CA ARG A 119 22.01 -7.80 1.58
C ARG A 119 21.44 -6.45 1.94
N THR A 120 20.81 -6.28 3.10
CA THR A 120 20.28 -4.97 3.48
C THR A 120 21.26 -4.21 4.36
N PHE A 121 21.30 -2.90 4.16
CA PHE A 121 22.21 -1.99 4.82
C PHE A 121 21.62 -0.58 4.74
N GLY A 122 22.34 0.40 5.25
CA GLY A 122 21.94 1.78 5.18
C GLY A 122 23.04 2.74 5.56
N LEU A 123 22.72 4.03 5.51
CA LEU A 123 23.61 5.12 5.87
C LEU A 123 23.07 5.85 7.09
N GLU A 124 23.95 6.09 8.06
CA GLU A 124 23.76 7.12 9.09
C GLU A 124 24.54 8.36 8.64
N ILE A 125 23.83 9.45 8.37
CA ILE A 125 24.41 10.73 7.92
C ILE A 125 24.33 11.69 9.11
N ARG A 126 25.47 12.10 9.64
CA ARG A 126 25.62 13.12 10.68
C ARG A 126 26.05 14.42 10.05
N ASP A 127 25.12 15.34 9.90
CA ASP A 127 25.34 16.65 9.31
C ASP A 127 25.57 17.71 10.40
N GLY A 128 26.81 18.15 10.52
CA GLY A 128 27.22 19.19 11.46
C GLY A 128 27.04 20.62 10.94
N VAL A 129 26.62 20.81 9.69
CA VAL A 129 26.46 22.15 9.09
C VAL A 129 25.40 22.99 9.79
N PRO A 130 24.23 22.45 10.19
CA PRO A 130 23.27 23.18 11.04
C PRO A 130 23.85 23.61 12.39
N ALA A 131 24.80 22.86 12.93
CA ALA A 131 25.56 23.19 14.15
C ALA A 131 26.70 24.19 13.90
N GLY A 132 26.80 24.79 12.70
CA GLY A 132 27.87 25.73 12.33
C GLY A 132 29.21 25.07 12.00
N ARG A 133 29.26 23.74 11.85
CA ARG A 133 30.49 22.99 11.53
C ARG A 133 30.66 22.84 10.02
N GLN A 134 31.89 22.64 9.57
CA GLN A 134 32.21 22.33 8.16
C GLN A 134 32.50 20.84 8.01
N ARG A 135 31.54 20.01 8.46
CA ARG A 135 31.74 18.57 8.54
C ARG A 135 30.43 17.80 8.42
N ILE A 136 30.41 16.81 7.53
CA ILE A 136 29.36 15.79 7.44
C ILE A 136 30.05 14.42 7.52
N GLU A 137 29.54 13.54 8.37
CA GLU A 137 30.07 12.19 8.56
C GLU A 137 29.02 11.18 8.12
N VAL A 138 29.39 10.20 7.31
CA VAL A 138 28.48 9.17 6.80
C VAL A 138 29.00 7.81 7.21
N TYR A 139 28.17 7.01 7.86
CA TYR A 139 28.53 5.68 8.36
C TYR A 139 27.69 4.63 7.65
N LEU A 140 28.34 3.56 7.19
CA LEU A 140 27.64 2.38 6.68
C LEU A 140 27.16 1.51 7.83
N ARG A 141 25.86 1.24 7.87
CA ARG A 141 25.25 0.29 8.80
C ARG A 141 24.81 -0.94 8.03
N VAL A 142 25.40 -2.09 8.33
CA VAL A 142 25.02 -3.37 7.73
C VAL A 142 24.00 -4.03 8.65
N ASN A 143 22.80 -4.34 8.14
CA ASN A 143 21.80 -5.09 8.92
C ASN A 143 22.26 -6.54 9.06
N ASP A 144 22.62 -7.17 7.94
CA ASP A 144 23.03 -8.57 7.86
C ASP A 144 24.17 -8.76 6.87
N GLY A 145 25.12 -9.62 7.22
CA GLY A 145 26.20 -10.05 6.32
C GLY A 145 27.53 -9.31 6.52
N THR A 146 28.39 -9.46 5.52
CA THR A 146 29.75 -8.89 5.49
C THR A 146 30.04 -8.39 4.08
N PHE A 147 30.49 -7.14 3.99
CA PHE A 147 30.84 -6.46 2.76
C PHE A 147 32.35 -6.26 2.68
N ASP A 148 32.96 -6.54 1.53
CA ASP A 148 34.41 -6.45 1.29
C ASP A 148 34.76 -5.54 0.08
N GLY A 149 35.29 -4.36 0.35
CA GLY A 149 35.64 -3.40 -0.70
C GLY A 149 34.41 -2.67 -1.24
N THR A 150 33.74 -1.93 -0.35
CA THR A 150 32.67 -1.00 -0.71
C THR A 150 33.24 0.22 -1.45
N THR A 151 32.78 0.45 -2.67
CA THR A 151 33.05 1.70 -3.40
C THR A 151 31.87 2.65 -3.22
N PHE A 152 32.16 3.94 -3.12
CA PHE A 152 31.14 4.99 -3.08
C PHE A 152 31.24 5.78 -4.35
N SER A 153 30.13 5.86 -5.07
CA SER A 153 30.02 6.81 -6.17
C SER A 153 29.32 8.04 -5.61
N LEU A 154 30.10 9.08 -5.34
CA LEU A 154 29.65 10.33 -4.74
C LEU A 154 29.85 11.46 -5.72
N PHE A 155 28.81 12.29 -5.86
CA PHE A 155 28.77 13.45 -6.73
C PHE A 155 29.09 13.10 -8.18
N ARG A 156 28.08 13.18 -9.03
CA ARG A 156 28.32 13.35 -10.46
C ARG A 156 29.34 14.47 -10.66
N ASN A 157 30.35 14.27 -11.52
CA ASN A 157 31.28 15.32 -11.91
C ASN A 157 30.53 16.38 -12.73
N ILE A 158 29.70 17.15 -12.03
CA ILE A 158 28.74 18.07 -12.60
C ILE A 158 29.43 19.25 -13.26
N ASN A 159 30.67 19.53 -12.82
CA ASN A 159 31.54 20.53 -13.41
C ASN A 159 32.05 20.11 -14.80
N ASN A 160 31.91 18.84 -15.19
CA ASN A 160 32.19 18.37 -16.53
C ASN A 160 30.88 18.27 -17.35
N PRO A 161 30.64 19.17 -18.31
CA PRO A 161 29.43 19.15 -19.15
C PRO A 161 29.35 17.92 -20.07
N ASN A 162 30.42 17.12 -20.18
CA ASN A 162 30.46 15.90 -20.98
C ASN A 162 30.18 14.63 -20.17
N VAL A 163 30.04 14.70 -18.84
CA VAL A 163 29.72 13.53 -17.99
C VAL A 163 28.22 13.28 -18.02
N ARG A 164 27.82 12.30 -18.85
CA ARG A 164 26.42 11.91 -19.11
C ARG A 164 25.97 10.66 -18.36
N ASP A 165 26.85 9.65 -18.28
CA ASP A 165 26.66 8.41 -17.53
C ASP A 165 27.18 8.51 -16.09
N TYR A 166 26.77 7.56 -15.24
CA TYR A 166 27.43 7.37 -13.95
C TYR A 166 28.86 6.88 -14.22
N GLY A 167 29.81 7.83 -14.16
CA GLY A 167 31.16 7.64 -14.65
C GLY A 167 32.22 8.14 -13.67
N TRP A 168 32.55 7.30 -12.69
CA TRP A 168 33.92 7.10 -12.18
C TRP A 168 34.80 8.33 -11.91
N SER A 169 34.32 9.31 -11.14
CA SER A 169 35.26 10.22 -10.47
C SER A 169 34.74 10.71 -9.13
N LEU A 170 35.04 9.93 -8.09
CA LEU A 170 35.70 10.29 -6.83
C LEU A 170 35.70 9.01 -5.96
N ASN A 171 36.59 8.07 -6.28
CA ASN A 171 36.78 6.84 -5.48
C ASN A 171 37.52 7.18 -4.19
N TYR A 172 36.77 7.51 -3.15
CA TYR A 172 37.25 7.46 -1.78
C TYR A 172 36.29 6.55 -1.04
N GLY A 173 36.74 5.33 -0.71
CA GLY A 173 35.93 4.41 0.09
C GLY A 173 35.73 4.92 1.52
N PHE A 174 35.02 4.14 2.31
CA PHE A 174 35.01 4.33 3.76
C PHE A 174 36.40 4.06 4.35
N ASN A 175 36.69 4.69 5.49
CA ASN A 175 37.89 4.43 6.29
C ASN A 175 37.81 3.05 6.96
N ASN A 176 37.87 1.98 6.18
CA ASN A 176 37.59 0.61 6.61
C ASN A 176 38.75 -0.06 7.34
N PRO A 177 38.48 -0.90 8.36
CA PRO A 177 39.43 -1.86 8.87
C PRO A 177 39.76 -2.85 7.74
N LYS A 178 41.01 -3.30 7.75
CA LYS A 178 41.54 -4.22 6.74
C LYS A 178 41.65 -5.61 7.33
N GLU A 179 41.05 -6.59 6.68
CA GLU A 179 41.29 -8.02 6.93
C GLU A 179 41.92 -8.61 5.67
N ASN A 180 43.09 -9.24 5.78
CA ASN A 180 43.83 -9.76 4.62
C ASN A 180 44.05 -8.69 3.51
N ASN A 181 44.36 -7.45 3.91
CA ASN A 181 44.51 -6.27 3.02
C ASN A 181 43.23 -5.82 2.29
N LEU A 182 42.06 -6.37 2.59
CA LEU A 182 40.79 -5.94 2.02
C LEU A 182 40.00 -5.05 3.00
N PRO A 183 39.47 -3.89 2.55
CA PRO A 183 38.51 -3.08 3.33
C PRO A 183 37.25 -3.90 3.68
N ILE A 184 36.84 -4.00 4.94
CA ILE A 184 35.66 -4.80 5.33
C ILE A 184 34.67 -4.01 6.21
N CYS A 185 33.37 -4.25 5.97
CA CYS A 185 32.27 -3.84 6.83
C CYS A 185 31.35 -5.03 7.17
N HIS A 186 31.00 -5.30 8.43
CA HIS A 186 30.08 -6.39 8.82
C HIS A 186 29.04 -5.96 9.86
N ALA A 187 27.95 -6.73 9.95
CA ALA A 187 26.93 -6.53 10.97
C ALA A 187 27.53 -6.58 12.39
N GLY A 188 27.17 -5.63 13.24
CA GLY A 188 27.62 -5.56 14.64
C GLY A 188 29.00 -4.92 14.87
N GLN A 189 29.74 -4.55 13.82
CA GLN A 189 31.02 -3.86 13.98
C GLN A 189 30.86 -2.41 14.51
N PRO A 190 31.93 -1.82 15.10
CA PRO A 190 31.96 -0.40 15.43
C PRO A 190 31.68 0.47 14.19
N ARG A 191 30.88 1.52 14.33
CA ARG A 191 30.47 2.33 13.16
C ARG A 191 31.65 3.14 12.59
N GLU A 192 32.55 3.57 13.46
CA GLU A 192 33.70 4.41 13.17
C GLU A 192 34.63 3.75 12.14
N ASP A 193 34.58 2.42 12.10
CA ASP A 193 35.31 1.57 11.19
C ASP A 193 34.72 1.61 9.76
N CYS A 194 33.51 2.10 9.51
CA CYS A 194 32.96 2.22 8.15
C CYS A 194 32.37 3.60 7.91
N MET A 195 33.23 4.62 8.01
CA MET A 195 32.85 6.03 7.92
C MET A 195 33.57 6.81 6.82
N MET A 196 32.86 7.78 6.23
CA MET A 196 33.38 8.79 5.32
C MET A 196 33.12 10.18 5.89
N VAL A 197 34.02 11.12 5.62
CA VAL A 197 33.92 12.51 6.10
C VAL A 197 33.99 13.48 4.92
N PHE A 198 33.03 14.40 4.86
CA PHE A 198 33.02 15.55 3.97
C PHE A 198 33.37 16.81 4.77
N GLN A 199 34.29 17.60 4.27
CA GLN A 199 34.71 18.87 4.90
C GLN A 199 34.53 20.10 3.98
N SER A 200 34.06 19.88 2.76
CA SER A 200 33.82 20.91 1.75
C SER A 200 32.81 20.41 0.72
N ASN A 201 32.21 21.32 -0.05
CA ASN A 201 31.28 21.01 -1.11
C ASN A 201 32.02 20.62 -2.39
N TRP A 202 32.06 19.32 -2.67
CA TRP A 202 32.76 18.73 -3.81
C TRP A 202 32.10 18.98 -5.16
N ARG A 203 30.92 19.63 -5.17
CA ARG A 203 30.22 20.00 -6.41
C ARG A 203 30.75 21.27 -7.05
N THR A 204 31.71 21.96 -6.44
CA THR A 204 32.31 23.20 -6.94
C THR A 204 33.80 22.98 -7.21
N SER A 205 34.39 23.75 -8.12
CA SER A 205 35.84 23.70 -8.40
C SER A 205 36.41 25.13 -8.41
N PRO A 206 37.28 25.51 -7.45
CA PRO A 206 37.70 24.72 -6.26
C PRO A 206 36.53 24.42 -5.32
N HIS A 207 36.69 23.43 -4.44
CA HIS A 207 35.65 23.06 -3.47
C HIS A 207 35.34 24.23 -2.51
N SER A 208 34.08 24.64 -2.44
CA SER A 208 33.59 25.68 -1.53
C SER A 208 33.33 25.13 -0.12
N PRO A 209 33.17 25.99 0.90
CA PRO A 209 32.60 25.58 2.18
C PRO A 209 31.21 24.95 2.01
N LEU A 210 30.86 24.02 2.91
CA LEU A 210 29.53 23.42 3.02
C LEU A 210 28.53 24.44 3.56
N LYS A 211 27.31 24.45 3.01
CA LYS A 211 26.20 25.27 3.49
C LYS A 211 24.88 24.50 3.46
N ILE A 212 23.93 24.93 4.30
CA ILE A 212 22.55 24.42 4.26
C ILE A 212 21.99 24.61 2.83
N GLY A 213 21.33 23.58 2.33
CA GLY A 213 20.79 23.52 0.97
C GLY A 213 21.75 22.95 -0.07
N ASP A 214 23.02 22.69 0.27
CA ASP A 214 23.92 21.96 -0.62
C ASP A 214 23.37 20.54 -0.88
N LYS A 215 23.57 20.06 -2.12
CA LYS A 215 23.06 18.78 -2.59
C LYS A 215 24.15 17.72 -2.52
N ILE A 216 23.86 16.56 -1.91
CA ILE A 216 24.75 15.41 -1.84
C ILE A 216 24.03 14.21 -2.46
N GLU A 217 24.57 13.69 -3.56
CA GLU A 217 24.08 12.47 -4.20
C GLU A 217 24.88 11.27 -3.70
N LEU A 218 24.18 10.25 -3.21
CA LEU A 218 24.72 9.08 -2.56
C LEU A 218 24.33 7.81 -3.32
N ALA A 219 25.32 7.04 -3.76
CA ALA A 219 25.12 5.72 -4.36
C ALA A 219 26.20 4.73 -3.90
N PRO A 220 26.01 4.07 -2.75
CA PRO A 220 26.88 3.00 -2.31
C PRO A 220 26.90 1.82 -3.29
N ALA A 221 28.08 1.28 -3.55
CA ALA A 221 28.26 0.06 -4.33
C ALA A 221 28.95 -1.01 -3.46
N PRO A 222 28.16 -1.73 -2.63
CA PRO A 222 28.70 -2.76 -1.76
C PRO A 222 29.12 -3.99 -2.57
N ARG A 223 30.16 -4.65 -2.07
CA ARG A 223 30.55 -5.99 -2.50
C ARG A 223 30.37 -6.94 -1.35
N LEU A 224 29.78 -8.11 -1.60
CA LEU A 224 29.51 -9.11 -0.56
C LEU A 224 30.70 -10.06 -0.43
N LYS A 225 31.22 -10.23 0.80
CA LYS A 225 32.27 -11.22 1.08
C LYS A 225 31.73 -12.62 0.76
N ARG A 226 32.53 -13.47 0.12
CA ARG A 226 32.22 -14.90 -0.10
C ARG A 226 32.88 -15.76 1.00
N PRO A 227 32.29 -16.91 1.41
CA PRO A 227 31.07 -17.55 0.90
C PRO A 227 29.79 -17.14 1.65
N THR A 228 29.76 -15.96 2.29
CA THR A 228 28.68 -15.51 3.20
C THR A 228 27.28 -15.44 2.59
N VAL A 229 27.14 -15.71 1.29
CA VAL A 229 25.90 -15.79 0.54
C VAL A 229 25.98 -16.94 -0.48
N ASP A 230 25.04 -17.87 -0.41
CA ASP A 230 24.93 -18.96 -1.38
C ASP A 230 24.22 -18.47 -2.66
N GLY A 231 24.78 -18.77 -3.84
CA GLY A 231 24.13 -18.63 -5.15
C GLY A 231 23.95 -17.23 -5.79
N GLY A 232 24.25 -16.12 -5.12
CA GLY A 232 24.07 -14.78 -5.70
C GLY A 232 25.36 -14.07 -6.16
N GLY A 233 25.21 -12.95 -6.90
CA GLY A 233 26.32 -12.09 -7.30
C GLY A 233 27.09 -11.49 -6.12
N ASP A 234 28.34 -11.08 -6.35
CA ASP A 234 29.26 -10.49 -5.35
C ASP A 234 29.38 -8.98 -5.43
N ARG A 235 28.96 -8.35 -6.53
CA ARG A 235 29.01 -6.90 -6.73
C ARG A 235 27.63 -6.35 -7.02
N TYR A 236 27.23 -5.34 -6.26
CA TYR A 236 25.98 -4.64 -6.47
C TYR A 236 26.17 -3.14 -6.35
N TYR A 237 25.17 -2.43 -6.86
CA TYR A 237 24.94 -1.02 -6.59
C TYR A 237 23.82 -0.91 -5.55
N SER A 238 23.33 0.30 -5.30
CA SER A 238 22.16 0.54 -4.46
C SER A 238 21.30 1.63 -5.05
N PHE A 239 20.19 1.96 -4.38
CA PHE A 239 19.42 3.15 -4.71
C PHE A 239 20.28 4.42 -4.65
N GLU A 240 20.22 5.23 -5.70
CA GLU A 240 20.68 6.62 -5.70
C GLU A 240 19.72 7.47 -4.88
N GLN A 241 20.28 8.19 -3.92
CA GLN A 241 19.51 9.12 -3.10
C GLN A 241 20.12 10.51 -3.06
N LEU A 242 19.25 11.49 -2.87
CA LEU A 242 19.60 12.89 -2.74
C LEU A 242 19.42 13.33 -1.28
N TYR A 243 20.53 13.67 -0.64
CA TYR A 243 20.57 14.30 0.66
C TYR A 243 20.76 15.81 0.48
N ILE A 244 19.97 16.61 1.20
CA ILE A 244 20.06 18.06 1.23
C ILE A 244 20.64 18.48 2.58
N VAL A 245 21.78 19.16 2.57
CA VAL A 245 22.50 19.60 3.77
C VAL A 245 21.58 20.46 4.63
N GLY A 246 21.45 20.10 5.91
CA GLY A 246 20.58 20.70 6.91
C GLY A 246 19.10 20.37 6.78
N VAL A 247 18.73 19.47 5.87
CA VAL A 247 17.32 19.19 5.53
C VAL A 247 17.00 17.69 5.52
N GLY A 248 17.93 16.84 5.07
CA GLY A 248 17.72 15.38 5.00
C GLY A 248 17.45 14.86 3.58
N LEU A 249 16.93 13.64 3.49
CA LEU A 249 16.67 12.97 2.21
C LEU A 249 15.49 13.59 1.46
N ARG A 250 15.59 13.64 0.13
CA ARG A 250 14.51 14.11 -0.74
C ARG A 250 14.35 13.20 -1.96
N PRO A 251 13.10 12.87 -2.35
CA PRO A 251 12.83 12.35 -3.69
C PRO A 251 13.33 13.34 -4.75
N TRP A 252 13.80 12.85 -5.90
CA TRP A 252 14.53 13.67 -6.85
C TRP A 252 14.16 13.42 -8.32
N TYR A 253 14.51 14.41 -9.14
CA TYR A 253 14.43 14.37 -10.61
C TYR A 253 15.68 15.03 -11.23
N GLY A 254 15.87 14.85 -12.55
CA GLY A 254 17.05 15.28 -13.28
C GLY A 254 16.82 16.59 -14.04
N VAL A 255 17.73 17.56 -13.85
CA VAL A 255 17.68 18.91 -14.45
C VAL A 255 18.90 19.17 -15.36
N ALA A 256 18.79 20.13 -16.29
CA ALA A 256 19.80 20.43 -17.31
C ALA A 256 21.13 20.88 -16.68
N PRO A 257 22.26 20.78 -17.43
CA PRO A 257 22.41 20.14 -18.75
C PRO A 257 22.69 18.64 -18.68
N ASN A 258 22.77 18.07 -17.47
CA ASN A 258 23.31 16.73 -17.22
C ASN A 258 22.37 15.91 -16.32
N LEU A 259 21.05 16.04 -16.42
CA LEU A 259 20.10 15.35 -15.52
C LEU A 259 20.54 15.42 -14.03
N ASP A 260 21.03 16.57 -13.59
CA ASP A 260 21.51 16.79 -12.23
C ASP A 260 20.38 16.52 -11.23
N SER A 261 20.66 15.79 -10.16
CA SER A 261 19.67 15.50 -9.12
C SER A 261 19.25 16.80 -8.43
N HIS A 262 17.96 17.11 -8.51
CA HIS A 262 17.28 18.16 -7.77
C HIS A 262 16.13 17.58 -6.96
N PRO A 263 15.81 18.13 -5.77
CA PRO A 263 14.60 17.73 -5.06
C PRO A 263 13.38 17.91 -5.96
N LEU A 264 12.52 16.91 -5.98
CA LEU A 264 11.19 17.03 -6.54
C LEU A 264 10.41 18.08 -5.74
N PRO A 265 9.59 18.95 -6.39
CA PRO A 265 8.73 19.88 -5.67
C PRO A 265 7.72 19.13 -4.80
N ASP A 266 7.42 19.66 -3.60
CA ASP A 266 6.52 19.02 -2.63
C ASP A 266 5.15 18.66 -3.23
N ALA A 267 4.61 19.51 -4.11
CA ALA A 267 3.33 19.27 -4.78
C ALA A 267 3.31 18.02 -5.69
N THR A 268 4.47 17.48 -6.06
CA THR A 268 4.60 16.24 -6.84
C THR A 268 4.72 14.99 -5.97
N LEU A 269 4.92 15.16 -4.66
CA LEU A 269 5.19 14.07 -3.73
C LEU A 269 3.88 13.39 -3.29
N LEU A 270 3.31 12.53 -4.14
CA LEU A 270 2.04 11.86 -3.86
C LEU A 270 2.02 11.09 -2.53
N GLY A 271 3.17 10.54 -2.11
CA GLY A 271 3.36 9.89 -0.81
C GLY A 271 4.16 10.71 0.20
N GLY A 272 4.28 12.04 0.04
CA GLY A 272 5.20 12.84 0.85
C GLY A 272 6.64 12.37 0.68
N LEU A 273 7.42 12.29 1.76
CA LEU A 273 8.81 11.81 1.70
C LEU A 273 8.93 10.30 1.38
N THR A 274 7.83 9.54 1.42
CA THR A 274 7.81 8.14 0.96
C THR A 274 7.77 8.03 -0.58
N SER A 275 7.58 9.14 -1.29
CA SER A 275 7.45 9.13 -2.75
C SER A 275 8.72 8.63 -3.42
N VAL A 276 8.59 7.71 -4.37
CA VAL A 276 9.70 7.17 -5.16
C VAL A 276 10.09 8.21 -6.20
N SER A 277 11.40 8.48 -6.29
CA SER A 277 12.01 9.41 -7.25
C SER A 277 11.70 9.04 -8.70
N TYR A 278 11.86 9.99 -9.62
CA TYR A 278 11.68 9.72 -11.04
C TYR A 278 12.64 8.64 -11.54
N ASN A 279 12.15 7.77 -12.41
CA ASN A 279 12.90 6.64 -12.96
C ASN A 279 13.71 7.06 -14.20
N TYR A 280 15.02 6.79 -14.22
CA TYR A 280 15.86 7.12 -15.36
C TYR A 280 16.48 5.88 -16.04
N SER A 281 16.13 4.69 -15.58
CA SER A 281 16.63 3.41 -16.10
C SER A 281 15.65 2.72 -17.05
N ASP A 282 14.55 3.38 -17.41
CA ASP A 282 13.51 2.87 -18.32
C ASP A 282 12.83 1.60 -17.81
N GLU A 283 12.67 1.51 -16.49
CA GLU A 283 11.97 0.43 -15.79
C GLU A 283 10.58 0.81 -15.21
N PRO A 284 9.69 1.51 -15.95
CA PRO A 284 8.39 1.96 -15.42
C PRO A 284 7.52 0.81 -14.91
N MET A 285 7.71 -0.40 -15.45
CA MET A 285 6.99 -1.60 -15.05
C MET A 285 7.30 -2.08 -13.63
N ARG A 286 8.38 -1.61 -13.01
CA ARG A 286 8.82 -2.00 -11.65
C ARG A 286 8.49 -0.96 -10.58
N MET A 287 7.91 0.18 -10.97
CA MET A 287 7.75 1.33 -10.09
C MET A 287 6.92 1.02 -8.83
N PHE A 288 5.91 0.15 -8.94
CA PHE A 288 5.04 -0.21 -7.81
C PHE A 288 5.67 -1.15 -6.79
N GLN A 289 6.88 -1.66 -7.06
CA GLN A 289 7.56 -2.65 -6.23
C GLN A 289 8.64 -2.04 -5.32
N GLN A 290 8.78 -0.71 -5.32
CA GLN A 290 9.90 -0.03 -4.67
C GLN A 290 9.57 0.37 -3.23
N MET A 291 10.61 0.46 -2.41
CA MET A 291 10.53 0.90 -1.01
C MET A 291 10.19 2.38 -0.93
N ALA A 292 9.61 2.82 0.20
CA ALA A 292 9.53 4.25 0.53
C ALA A 292 10.92 4.91 0.43
N ASN A 293 10.99 6.11 -0.15
CA ASN A 293 12.28 6.78 -0.37
C ASN A 293 13.01 7.12 0.95
N ASN A 294 12.25 7.45 1.99
CA ASN A 294 12.75 7.75 3.34
C ASN A 294 12.83 6.51 4.26
N ILE A 295 12.82 5.29 3.73
CA ILE A 295 12.83 4.07 4.54
C ILE A 295 14.03 4.01 5.50
N GLY A 296 13.79 3.55 6.73
CA GLY A 296 14.82 3.34 7.75
C GLY A 296 15.73 2.15 7.46
N ILE A 297 16.85 2.09 8.16
CA ILE A 297 17.89 1.06 7.97
C ILE A 297 17.32 -0.31 8.29
N ALA A 298 16.75 -0.49 9.47
CA ALA A 298 16.16 -1.76 9.90
C ALA A 298 14.87 -2.08 9.13
N ASN A 299 14.13 -1.06 8.70
CA ASN A 299 12.90 -1.24 7.93
C ASN A 299 13.15 -1.69 6.47
N ALA A 300 14.30 -1.37 5.87
CA ALA A 300 14.69 -1.94 4.57
C ALA A 300 14.79 -3.48 4.63
N LYS A 301 15.25 -4.04 5.76
CA LYS A 301 15.24 -5.49 6.01
C LYS A 301 13.82 -6.06 6.06
N ARG A 302 12.94 -5.44 6.83
CA ARG A 302 11.52 -5.84 6.95
C ARG A 302 10.83 -5.84 5.60
N PHE A 303 11.05 -4.80 4.81
CA PHE A 303 10.52 -4.70 3.46
C PHE A 303 10.93 -5.89 2.60
N VAL A 304 12.24 -6.22 2.50
CA VAL A 304 12.67 -7.31 1.61
C VAL A 304 12.25 -8.70 2.11
N GLU A 305 12.18 -8.88 3.43
CA GLU A 305 11.69 -10.14 4.02
C GLU A 305 10.19 -10.33 3.79
N GLY A 306 9.38 -9.28 3.94
CA GLY A 306 7.95 -9.31 3.62
C GLY A 306 7.69 -9.47 2.12
N ARG A 307 8.45 -8.77 1.29
CA ARG A 307 8.40 -8.90 -0.17
C ARG A 307 8.66 -10.33 -0.61
N ARG A 308 9.65 -11.01 0.00
CA ARG A 308 9.91 -12.44 -0.25
C ARG A 308 8.63 -13.25 -0.09
N LEU A 309 7.95 -13.10 1.04
CA LEU A 309 6.73 -13.86 1.36
C LEU A 309 5.58 -13.54 0.41
N PHE A 310 5.38 -12.25 0.07
CA PHE A 310 4.34 -11.80 -0.85
C PHE A 310 4.45 -12.43 -2.26
N HIS A 311 5.68 -12.75 -2.67
CA HIS A 311 6.03 -13.33 -3.95
C HIS A 311 6.23 -14.86 -3.92
N THR A 312 6.12 -15.49 -2.76
CA THR A 312 6.37 -16.94 -2.58
C THR A 312 5.08 -17.74 -2.69
N SER A 313 5.13 -18.82 -3.45
CA SER A 313 4.03 -19.77 -3.62
C SER A 313 3.78 -20.60 -2.36
N PHE A 314 2.53 -20.64 -1.88
CA PHE A 314 2.04 -21.51 -0.79
C PHE A 314 1.83 -22.98 -1.22
N VAL A 315 2.33 -23.34 -2.40
CA VAL A 315 2.18 -24.67 -3.01
C VAL A 315 3.49 -25.41 -2.91
N ASP A 316 4.51 -24.80 -3.48
CA ASP A 316 5.81 -25.41 -3.73
C ASP A 316 6.96 -24.54 -3.22
N GLY A 317 6.66 -23.43 -2.50
CA GLY A 317 7.64 -22.55 -1.90
C GLY A 317 8.50 -21.77 -2.90
N ARG A 318 8.21 -21.86 -4.21
CA ARG A 318 8.97 -21.13 -5.24
C ARG A 318 8.63 -19.65 -5.21
N HIS A 319 9.67 -18.83 -5.36
CA HIS A 319 9.54 -17.39 -5.52
C HIS A 319 9.18 -17.07 -6.99
N SER A 320 8.26 -16.13 -7.20
CA SER A 320 7.81 -15.73 -8.55
C SER A 320 8.93 -15.16 -9.43
N GLU A 321 9.96 -14.57 -8.83
CA GLU A 321 11.14 -14.06 -9.54
C GLU A 321 12.32 -15.02 -9.39
N HIS A 322 13.09 -15.19 -10.47
CA HIS A 322 14.21 -16.13 -10.51
C HIS A 322 13.88 -17.51 -9.90
N PRO A 323 12.78 -18.18 -10.30
CA PRO A 323 12.24 -19.37 -9.64
C PRO A 323 13.19 -20.58 -9.65
N THR A 324 14.22 -20.57 -10.49
CA THR A 324 15.24 -21.62 -10.59
C THR A 324 16.52 -21.31 -9.80
N VAL A 325 16.66 -20.09 -9.28
CA VAL A 325 17.87 -19.61 -8.61
C VAL A 325 17.58 -19.21 -7.17
N ASN A 326 16.48 -18.49 -6.94
CA ASN A 326 16.05 -18.16 -5.58
C ASN A 326 15.67 -19.44 -4.82
N PRO A 327 16.04 -19.54 -3.53
CA PRO A 327 15.84 -20.74 -2.74
C PRO A 327 14.35 -20.95 -2.48
N VAL A 328 13.93 -22.22 -2.61
CA VAL A 328 12.58 -22.65 -2.23
C VAL A 328 12.37 -22.39 -0.74
N PHE A 329 11.31 -21.66 -0.40
CA PHE A 329 10.94 -21.44 0.99
C PHE A 329 10.08 -22.60 1.48
N ALA A 330 10.74 -23.61 2.05
CA ALA A 330 10.13 -24.88 2.44
C ALA A 330 8.95 -24.73 3.42
N ALA A 331 8.94 -23.68 4.25
CA ALA A 331 7.86 -23.43 5.20
C ALA A 331 6.50 -23.33 4.49
N HIS A 332 6.43 -22.67 3.32
CA HIS A 332 5.19 -22.46 2.56
C HIS A 332 4.71 -23.70 1.77
N ILE A 333 5.49 -24.78 1.69
CA ILE A 333 5.10 -25.96 0.90
C ILE A 333 3.88 -26.64 1.51
N GLY A 334 2.87 -26.93 0.69
CA GLY A 334 1.69 -27.69 1.10
C GLY A 334 0.76 -26.98 2.10
N GLN A 335 0.97 -25.68 2.37
CA GLN A 335 0.15 -24.91 3.32
C GLN A 335 -1.23 -24.55 2.76
N ARG A 336 -1.33 -24.45 1.44
CA ARG A 336 -2.57 -24.09 0.73
C ARG A 336 -3.71 -25.04 1.06
N GLY A 337 -4.91 -24.49 1.21
CA GLY A 337 -6.15 -25.25 1.40
C GLY A 337 -6.61 -26.02 0.17
N PRO A 338 -7.64 -26.87 0.30
CA PRO A 338 -8.16 -27.70 -0.80
C PRO A 338 -8.73 -26.88 -1.96
N ARG A 339 -9.15 -25.64 -1.70
CA ARG A 339 -9.57 -24.66 -2.70
C ARG A 339 -8.86 -23.32 -2.48
N TYR A 340 -8.66 -22.59 -3.58
CA TYR A 340 -7.95 -21.31 -3.63
C TYR A 340 -8.27 -20.58 -4.94
N ASN A 341 -7.88 -19.32 -5.06
CA ASN A 341 -7.86 -18.53 -6.30
C ASN A 341 -6.44 -18.52 -6.89
N GLN A 342 -5.44 -18.07 -6.14
CA GLN A 342 -4.04 -18.09 -6.57
C GLN A 342 -3.10 -18.72 -5.53
N SER A 343 -1.87 -19.01 -5.97
CA SER A 343 -0.83 -19.64 -5.14
C SER A 343 0.03 -18.64 -4.34
N SER A 344 0.00 -17.35 -4.67
CA SER A 344 0.78 -16.29 -4.02
C SER A 344 0.06 -14.95 -4.12
N CYS A 345 0.39 -14.00 -3.26
CA CYS A 345 -0.26 -12.69 -3.24
C CYS A 345 -0.03 -11.92 -4.55
N ILE A 346 1.21 -11.93 -5.06
CA ILE A 346 1.59 -11.23 -6.30
C ILE A 346 0.84 -11.73 -7.55
N ALA A 347 0.32 -12.96 -7.54
CA ALA A 347 -0.40 -13.51 -8.69
C ALA A 347 -1.75 -12.80 -8.93
N CYS A 348 -2.41 -12.30 -7.87
CA CYS A 348 -3.57 -11.42 -8.02
C CYS A 348 -3.14 -9.95 -8.24
N HIS A 349 -2.08 -9.52 -7.56
CA HIS A 349 -1.56 -8.15 -7.60
C HIS A 349 -0.41 -8.01 -8.61
N THR A 350 -0.71 -8.04 -9.92
CA THR A 350 0.31 -8.09 -10.99
C THR A 350 1.37 -6.99 -10.83
N ALA A 351 2.60 -7.37 -10.45
CA ALA A 351 3.70 -6.46 -10.14
C ALA A 351 3.32 -5.34 -9.13
N ASN A 352 2.58 -5.69 -8.08
CA ASN A 352 1.92 -4.79 -7.11
C ASN A 352 0.82 -3.89 -7.69
N GLY A 353 0.51 -4.03 -8.98
CA GLY A 353 -0.61 -3.42 -9.67
C GLY A 353 -1.92 -4.16 -9.41
N ARG A 354 -2.89 -3.95 -10.29
CA ARG A 354 -4.22 -4.56 -10.18
C ARG A 354 -4.24 -5.93 -10.86
N SER A 355 -5.33 -6.67 -10.67
CA SER A 355 -5.58 -7.86 -11.50
C SER A 355 -5.57 -7.48 -12.97
N ALA A 356 -4.90 -8.28 -13.79
CA ALA A 356 -4.87 -8.10 -15.23
C ALA A 356 -6.25 -8.33 -15.86
N ALA A 357 -6.47 -7.73 -17.03
CA ALA A 357 -7.65 -8.00 -17.83
C ALA A 357 -7.78 -9.49 -18.21
N THR A 358 -8.98 -10.03 -18.05
CA THR A 358 -9.33 -11.39 -18.49
C THR A 358 -10.16 -11.34 -19.78
N ALA A 359 -9.92 -12.32 -20.66
CA ALA A 359 -10.74 -12.50 -21.86
C ALA A 359 -12.12 -13.06 -21.51
N VAL A 360 -13.11 -12.84 -22.38
CA VAL A 360 -14.42 -13.50 -22.28
C VAL A 360 -14.22 -15.02 -22.28
N GLY A 361 -14.90 -15.71 -21.37
CA GLY A 361 -14.79 -17.16 -21.16
C GLY A 361 -13.60 -17.60 -20.30
N ALA A 362 -12.60 -16.74 -20.07
CA ALA A 362 -11.48 -17.06 -19.19
C ALA A 362 -11.89 -17.03 -17.72
N ARG A 363 -11.23 -17.86 -16.90
CA ARG A 363 -11.44 -17.91 -15.45
C ARG A 363 -11.02 -16.59 -14.80
N LEU A 364 -11.76 -16.15 -13.78
CA LEU A 364 -11.52 -14.91 -13.04
C LEU A 364 -10.77 -15.15 -11.72
N ASP A 365 -9.86 -16.11 -11.67
CA ASP A 365 -9.19 -16.52 -10.44
C ASP A 365 -8.09 -15.57 -9.98
N THR A 366 -7.91 -14.41 -10.63
CA THR A 366 -7.12 -13.27 -10.14
C THR A 366 -7.99 -12.18 -9.51
N LEU A 367 -9.31 -12.33 -9.55
CA LEU A 367 -10.31 -11.49 -8.88
C LEU A 367 -10.91 -12.28 -7.70
N SER A 368 -11.38 -11.57 -6.67
CA SER A 368 -12.24 -12.19 -5.66
C SER A 368 -13.69 -12.13 -6.14
N ILE A 369 -14.38 -13.27 -6.16
CA ILE A 369 -15.81 -13.35 -6.45
C ILE A 369 -16.51 -13.64 -5.13
N LEU A 370 -16.84 -12.57 -4.40
CA LEU A 370 -17.50 -12.68 -3.11
C LEU A 370 -18.88 -13.31 -3.30
N ALA A 371 -19.30 -14.14 -2.35
CA ALA A 371 -20.57 -14.85 -2.39
C ALA A 371 -21.24 -14.81 -1.02
N ALA A 372 -22.57 -14.77 -1.02
CA ALA A 372 -23.37 -14.83 0.20
C ALA A 372 -24.73 -15.51 -0.06
N ALA A 373 -25.23 -16.22 0.96
CA ALA A 373 -26.58 -16.80 0.94
C ALA A 373 -27.66 -15.74 1.19
N GLY A 374 -27.29 -14.62 1.81
CA GLY A 374 -28.19 -13.58 2.26
C GLY A 374 -27.50 -12.69 3.29
N GLU A 375 -28.32 -11.97 4.07
CA GLU A 375 -27.86 -11.05 5.10
C GLU A 375 -28.72 -11.25 6.35
N SER A 376 -28.11 -11.11 7.53
CA SER A 376 -28.80 -11.04 8.82
C SER A 376 -28.46 -9.71 9.48
N GLY A 377 -29.31 -8.70 9.30
CA GLY A 377 -28.99 -7.32 9.63
C GLY A 377 -27.86 -6.81 8.72
N ALA A 378 -26.79 -6.27 9.30
CA ALA A 378 -25.62 -5.76 8.58
C ALA A 378 -24.53 -6.83 8.29
N ILE A 379 -24.84 -8.11 8.53
CA ILE A 379 -23.85 -9.20 8.44
C ILE A 379 -24.22 -10.11 7.26
N ALA A 380 -23.31 -10.24 6.29
CA ALA A 380 -23.46 -11.21 5.21
C ALA A 380 -23.42 -12.65 5.77
N LEU A 381 -24.37 -13.48 5.33
CA LEU A 381 -24.38 -14.91 5.64
C LEU A 381 -23.57 -15.66 4.57
N PRO A 382 -22.69 -16.59 4.95
CA PRO A 382 -21.84 -17.31 3.99
C PRO A 382 -22.70 -18.12 3.02
N ASP A 383 -22.30 -18.18 1.75
CA ASP A 383 -22.93 -19.07 0.78
C ASP A 383 -22.74 -20.54 1.20
N ALA A 384 -23.78 -21.36 1.07
CA ALA A 384 -23.73 -22.77 1.50
C ALA A 384 -22.68 -23.59 0.74
N THR A 385 -22.50 -23.30 -0.55
CA THR A 385 -21.53 -23.98 -1.41
C THR A 385 -20.16 -23.34 -1.26
N TYR A 386 -20.10 -22.02 -1.36
CA TYR A 386 -18.86 -21.29 -1.56
C TYR A 386 -18.27 -20.68 -0.31
N GLY A 387 -19.06 -20.40 0.74
CA GLY A 387 -18.65 -19.49 1.81
C GLY A 387 -18.67 -18.03 1.35
N PHE A 388 -17.75 -17.20 1.83
CA PHE A 388 -17.69 -15.76 1.54
C PHE A 388 -17.01 -15.40 0.20
N ASN A 389 -16.32 -16.35 -0.44
CA ASN A 389 -15.61 -16.13 -1.71
C ASN A 389 -15.58 -17.43 -2.52
N ILE A 390 -15.86 -17.36 -3.81
CA ILE A 390 -15.74 -18.51 -4.71
C ILE A 390 -14.25 -18.74 -4.97
N GLN A 391 -13.69 -19.76 -4.31
CA GLN A 391 -12.34 -20.26 -4.57
C GLN A 391 -12.37 -21.22 -5.77
N GLN A 392 -11.93 -20.70 -6.92
CA GLN A 392 -12.21 -21.27 -8.25
C GLN A 392 -11.31 -22.46 -8.61
N ASN A 393 -10.14 -22.57 -8.00
CA ASN A 393 -9.21 -23.69 -8.19
C ASN A 393 -9.32 -24.69 -7.03
N ALA A 394 -8.98 -25.95 -7.31
CA ALA A 394 -8.96 -27.03 -6.33
C ALA A 394 -7.65 -27.83 -6.44
N GLN A 395 -7.19 -28.38 -5.32
CA GLN A 395 -6.02 -29.28 -5.33
C GLN A 395 -6.35 -30.66 -5.89
N ASP A 396 -7.52 -31.18 -5.51
CA ASP A 396 -8.02 -32.44 -6.02
C ASP A 396 -8.62 -32.24 -7.41
N ALA A 397 -8.07 -32.92 -8.41
CA ALA A 397 -8.54 -32.88 -9.79
C ALA A 397 -9.97 -33.44 -9.95
N ALA A 398 -10.45 -34.25 -9.00
CA ALA A 398 -11.82 -34.76 -8.97
C ALA A 398 -12.81 -33.80 -8.30
N ALA A 399 -12.35 -32.71 -7.67
CA ALA A 399 -13.23 -31.76 -7.02
C ALA A 399 -14.10 -31.01 -8.04
N PRO A 400 -15.35 -30.64 -7.69
CA PRO A 400 -16.20 -29.83 -8.56
C PRO A 400 -15.52 -28.54 -9.04
N ASP A 401 -15.64 -28.24 -10.33
CA ASP A 401 -15.15 -27.00 -10.93
C ASP A 401 -16.06 -25.82 -10.55
N TYR A 402 -15.49 -24.84 -9.86
CA TYR A 402 -16.17 -23.62 -9.42
C TYR A 402 -15.73 -22.39 -10.21
N GLY A 403 -15.17 -22.59 -11.41
CA GLY A 403 -14.76 -21.51 -12.29
C GLY A 403 -15.86 -20.48 -12.55
N VAL A 404 -15.48 -19.22 -12.48
CA VAL A 404 -16.30 -18.07 -12.86
C VAL A 404 -15.64 -17.39 -14.04
N SER A 405 -16.42 -16.99 -15.04
CA SER A 405 -15.93 -16.26 -16.20
C SER A 405 -16.88 -15.12 -16.57
N VAL A 406 -16.38 -14.16 -17.34
CA VAL A 406 -17.27 -13.24 -18.07
C VAL A 406 -17.79 -13.97 -19.29
N ALA A 407 -19.10 -14.19 -19.40
CA ALA A 407 -19.74 -14.83 -20.54
C ALA A 407 -19.95 -13.86 -21.70
N SER A 408 -20.32 -12.62 -21.40
CA SER A 408 -20.52 -11.53 -22.35
C SER A 408 -20.51 -10.19 -21.63
N TYR A 409 -20.63 -9.09 -22.39
CA TYR A 409 -20.85 -7.77 -21.84
C TYR A 409 -22.15 -7.19 -22.36
N GLU A 410 -22.97 -6.64 -21.47
CA GLU A 410 -24.00 -5.69 -21.85
C GLU A 410 -23.33 -4.36 -22.18
N VAL A 411 -23.71 -3.77 -23.31
CA VAL A 411 -23.09 -2.54 -23.82
C VAL A 411 -24.13 -1.44 -23.87
N ALA A 412 -23.79 -0.29 -23.27
CA ALA A 412 -24.53 0.95 -23.40
C ALA A 412 -23.66 2.01 -24.06
N THR A 413 -24.19 2.70 -25.07
CA THR A 413 -23.51 3.83 -25.70
C THR A 413 -23.98 5.12 -25.06
N ARG A 414 -23.04 5.99 -24.69
CA ARG A 414 -23.33 7.34 -24.20
C ARG A 414 -22.74 8.35 -25.18
N THR A 415 -23.56 9.31 -25.61
CA THR A 415 -23.12 10.41 -26.48
C THR A 415 -22.76 11.61 -25.61
N LEU A 416 -21.53 12.12 -25.76
CA LEU A 416 -21.00 13.30 -25.09
C LEU A 416 -21.52 14.57 -25.78
N HIS A 417 -21.33 15.73 -25.15
CA HIS A 417 -21.92 16.98 -25.62
C HIS A 417 -21.42 17.43 -27.01
N ASP A 418 -20.20 17.03 -27.39
CA ASP A 418 -19.62 17.29 -28.71
C ASP A 418 -19.91 16.20 -29.75
N GLY A 419 -20.75 15.22 -29.41
CA GLY A 419 -21.12 14.12 -30.30
C GLY A 419 -20.16 12.92 -30.26
N GLU A 420 -19.05 12.98 -29.52
CA GLU A 420 -18.21 11.79 -29.27
C GLU A 420 -19.05 10.72 -28.54
N THR A 421 -18.93 9.46 -28.92
CA THR A 421 -19.61 8.35 -28.24
C THR A 421 -18.64 7.55 -27.41
N ILE A 422 -19.01 7.26 -26.16
CA ILE A 422 -18.28 6.35 -25.28
C ILE A 422 -19.11 5.08 -25.05
N GLU A 423 -18.42 3.94 -25.02
CA GLU A 423 -19.03 2.64 -24.79
C GLU A 423 -18.82 2.21 -23.33
N LEU A 424 -19.91 2.01 -22.60
CA LEU A 424 -19.92 1.49 -21.24
C LEU A 424 -20.27 0.00 -21.27
N ARG A 425 -19.40 -0.86 -20.72
CA ARG A 425 -19.68 -2.29 -20.64
C ARG A 425 -19.95 -2.78 -19.22
N LYS A 426 -20.95 -3.65 -19.06
CA LYS A 426 -21.29 -4.32 -17.80
C LYS A 426 -21.11 -5.83 -17.98
N PRO A 427 -20.28 -6.50 -17.15
CA PRO A 427 -20.02 -7.93 -17.32
C PRO A 427 -21.25 -8.77 -16.97
N VAL A 428 -21.52 -9.78 -17.80
CA VAL A 428 -22.45 -10.87 -17.50
C VAL A 428 -21.61 -12.10 -17.15
N TYR A 429 -21.73 -12.57 -15.91
CA TYR A 429 -20.92 -13.69 -15.41
C TYR A 429 -21.56 -15.04 -15.70
N ALA A 430 -20.72 -16.05 -15.95
CA ALA A 430 -21.11 -17.46 -15.97
C ALA A 430 -20.41 -18.21 -14.83
N PHE A 431 -21.16 -19.12 -14.20
CA PHE A 431 -20.71 -19.95 -13.08
C PHE A 431 -20.74 -21.42 -13.51
N LYS A 432 -19.67 -22.16 -13.23
CA LYS A 432 -19.62 -23.61 -13.46
C LYS A 432 -20.34 -24.41 -12.37
N GLY A 433 -20.36 -23.89 -11.13
CA GLY A 433 -21.19 -24.41 -10.06
C GLY A 433 -22.52 -23.65 -9.90
N PRO A 434 -23.26 -23.87 -8.80
CA PRO A 434 -24.48 -23.12 -8.50
C PRO A 434 -24.26 -21.60 -8.55
N VAL A 435 -25.22 -20.85 -9.11
CA VAL A 435 -25.14 -19.38 -9.04
C VAL A 435 -25.45 -18.94 -7.60
N PRO A 436 -24.58 -18.18 -6.92
CA PRO A 436 -24.87 -17.67 -5.58
C PRO A 436 -26.10 -16.77 -5.58
N ALA A 437 -26.85 -16.75 -4.48
CA ALA A 437 -27.98 -15.83 -4.32
C ALA A 437 -27.53 -14.36 -4.38
N ARG A 438 -26.36 -14.06 -3.82
CA ARG A 438 -25.69 -12.76 -3.86
C ARG A 438 -24.22 -12.94 -4.20
N TYR A 439 -23.68 -12.10 -5.07
CA TYR A 439 -22.27 -12.12 -5.42
C TYR A 439 -21.75 -10.73 -5.80
N SER A 440 -20.44 -10.55 -5.66
CA SER A 440 -19.77 -9.38 -6.19
C SER A 440 -18.37 -9.70 -6.68
N ALA A 441 -18.04 -9.25 -7.88
CA ALA A 441 -16.67 -9.30 -8.38
C ALA A 441 -15.83 -8.16 -7.79
N ARG A 442 -14.57 -8.47 -7.47
CA ARG A 442 -13.59 -7.55 -6.87
C ARG A 442 -12.25 -7.72 -7.59
N GLN A 443 -11.87 -6.71 -8.36
CA GLN A 443 -10.51 -6.59 -8.89
C GLN A 443 -9.55 -6.41 -7.71
N ALA A 444 -8.41 -7.10 -7.73
CA ALA A 444 -7.36 -6.82 -6.78
C ALA A 444 -6.88 -5.37 -7.01
N PRO A 445 -6.89 -4.50 -5.99
CA PRO A 445 -6.35 -3.15 -6.13
C PRO A 445 -4.83 -3.18 -6.22
N GLN A 446 -4.23 -2.11 -6.72
CA GLN A 446 -2.79 -1.89 -6.55
C GLN A 446 -2.46 -1.68 -5.06
N VAL A 447 -1.26 -2.04 -4.62
CA VAL A 447 -0.88 -2.08 -3.20
C VAL A 447 0.11 -0.99 -2.76
N ILE A 448 0.35 0.00 -3.61
CA ILE A 448 1.22 1.15 -3.29
C ILE A 448 0.58 2.08 -2.26
N GLY A 449 1.38 2.61 -1.34
CA GLY A 449 0.98 3.65 -0.38
C GLY A 449 -0.03 3.21 0.68
N LEU A 450 -0.31 1.92 0.84
CA LEU A 450 -1.33 1.47 1.79
C LEU A 450 -0.97 1.79 3.25
N GLY A 451 0.33 1.77 3.62
CA GLY A 451 0.77 2.21 4.96
C GLY A 451 0.47 3.68 5.24
N LEU A 452 0.59 4.55 4.24
CA LEU A 452 0.22 5.96 4.38
C LEU A 452 -1.28 6.13 4.64
N LEU A 453 -2.12 5.34 3.97
CA LEU A 453 -3.57 5.34 4.20
C LEU A 453 -3.94 4.76 5.57
N GLU A 454 -3.19 3.75 6.05
CA GLU A 454 -3.31 3.22 7.41
C GLU A 454 -2.94 4.27 8.47
N ALA A 455 -1.96 5.11 8.16
CA ALA A 455 -1.46 6.16 9.05
C ALA A 455 -2.34 7.43 9.07
N VAL A 456 -3.36 7.57 8.21
CA VAL A 456 -4.29 8.71 8.28
C VAL A 456 -5.14 8.59 9.55
N ALA A 457 -5.04 9.57 10.45
CA ALA A 457 -5.80 9.58 11.69
C ALA A 457 -7.31 9.46 11.43
N GLU A 458 -8.04 8.75 12.30
CA GLU A 458 -9.49 8.59 12.19
C GLU A 458 -10.18 9.96 12.13
N SER A 459 -9.73 10.92 12.95
CA SER A 459 -10.27 12.29 12.97
C SER A 459 -10.14 13.01 11.62
N THR A 460 -9.07 12.76 10.86
CA THR A 460 -8.89 13.34 9.52
C THR A 460 -9.94 12.82 8.55
N VAL A 461 -10.22 11.51 8.57
CA VAL A 461 -11.25 10.90 7.70
C VAL A 461 -12.66 11.32 8.13
N LEU A 462 -12.92 11.32 9.44
CA LEU A 462 -14.23 11.70 9.98
C LEU A 462 -14.57 13.18 9.74
N ALA A 463 -13.56 14.06 9.63
CA ALA A 463 -13.76 15.46 9.29
C ALA A 463 -14.22 15.68 7.83
N LEU A 464 -14.03 14.69 6.95
CA LEU A 464 -14.50 14.71 5.56
C LEU A 464 -15.89 14.09 5.41
N SER A 465 -16.45 13.51 6.47
CA SER A 465 -17.74 12.83 6.41
C SER A 465 -18.91 13.81 6.49
N ASP A 466 -19.90 13.64 5.62
CA ASP A 466 -21.12 14.46 5.59
C ASP A 466 -22.40 13.62 5.41
N PRO A 467 -22.71 12.68 6.33
CA PRO A 467 -23.75 11.67 6.10
C PRO A 467 -25.16 12.24 5.86
N GLU A 468 -25.39 13.48 6.28
CA GLU A 468 -26.66 14.19 6.14
C GLU A 468 -26.68 15.19 4.97
N ASP A 469 -25.62 15.27 4.16
CA ASP A 469 -25.47 16.26 3.07
C ASP A 469 -25.73 17.68 3.59
N ALA A 470 -25.05 18.04 4.69
CA ALA A 470 -25.27 19.29 5.41
C ALA A 470 -24.87 20.52 4.59
N ASN A 471 -23.96 20.36 3.63
CA ASN A 471 -23.56 21.42 2.71
C ASN A 471 -24.47 21.53 1.46
N GLY A 472 -25.34 20.54 1.21
CA GLY A 472 -26.28 20.50 0.10
C GLY A 472 -25.64 20.34 -1.28
N ASP A 473 -24.42 19.79 -1.36
CA ASP A 473 -23.73 19.52 -2.62
C ASP A 473 -24.13 18.16 -3.24
N GLY A 474 -24.90 17.35 -2.50
CA GLY A 474 -25.39 16.04 -2.93
C GLY A 474 -24.43 14.89 -2.65
N ILE A 475 -23.35 15.12 -1.90
CA ILE A 475 -22.29 14.13 -1.57
C ILE A 475 -22.30 13.88 -0.07
N LYS A 476 -22.37 12.61 0.33
CA LYS A 476 -22.61 12.22 1.72
C LYS A 476 -21.45 11.59 2.44
N GLY A 477 -20.47 11.04 1.73
CA GLY A 477 -19.24 10.42 2.28
C GLY A 477 -19.40 9.81 3.68
N ILE A 478 -19.72 8.52 3.76
CA ILE A 478 -19.99 7.87 5.05
C ILE A 478 -18.86 6.92 5.50
N PRO A 479 -18.48 6.91 6.79
CA PRO A 479 -17.47 5.98 7.30
C PRO A 479 -18.06 4.57 7.43
N ASN A 480 -17.24 3.55 7.13
CA ASN A 480 -17.57 2.17 7.49
C ASN A 480 -16.92 1.80 8.83
N TRP A 481 -17.63 1.04 9.66
CA TRP A 481 -17.18 0.65 10.99
C TRP A 481 -17.00 -0.86 11.07
N ILE A 482 -15.81 -1.30 11.45
CA ILE A 482 -15.36 -2.68 11.38
C ILE A 482 -15.07 -3.21 12.78
N GLU A 483 -15.60 -4.38 13.12
CA GLU A 483 -15.15 -5.12 14.31
C GLU A 483 -13.82 -5.80 13.99
N ASP A 484 -12.77 -5.44 14.72
CA ASP A 484 -11.47 -6.07 14.61
C ASP A 484 -11.56 -7.55 15.03
N PRO A 485 -11.20 -8.51 14.17
CA PRO A 485 -11.36 -9.93 14.49
C PRO A 485 -10.51 -10.41 15.66
N GLU A 486 -9.39 -9.74 15.98
CA GLU A 486 -8.47 -10.14 17.04
C GLU A 486 -8.89 -9.57 18.41
N THR A 487 -9.25 -8.29 18.46
CA THR A 487 -9.56 -7.60 19.72
C THR A 487 -11.04 -7.39 20.00
N GLY A 488 -11.91 -7.54 18.99
CA GLY A 488 -13.33 -7.21 19.07
C GLY A 488 -13.63 -5.70 19.17
N ARG A 489 -12.61 -4.85 19.05
CA ARG A 489 -12.78 -3.38 19.07
C ARG A 489 -13.43 -2.91 17.76
N THR A 490 -14.26 -1.87 17.85
CA THR A 490 -14.80 -1.19 16.66
C THR A 490 -13.77 -0.17 16.14
N LEU A 491 -13.31 -0.35 14.90
CA LEU A 491 -12.32 0.48 14.22
C LEU A 491 -12.92 1.10 12.95
N LEU A 492 -12.31 2.18 12.47
CA LEU A 492 -12.64 2.77 11.16
C LEU A 492 -12.15 1.86 10.03
N GLY A 493 -13.03 1.57 9.07
CA GLY A 493 -12.70 0.83 7.87
C GLY A 493 -11.91 1.65 6.85
N ARG A 494 -10.91 1.05 6.21
CA ARG A 494 -9.97 1.73 5.30
C ARG A 494 -9.66 0.95 4.03
N PHE A 495 -9.62 -0.38 4.13
CA PHE A 495 -9.16 -1.25 3.04
C PHE A 495 -10.27 -2.08 2.42
N GLY A 496 -10.01 -2.55 1.20
CA GLY A 496 -11.02 -3.16 0.33
C GLY A 496 -11.86 -2.11 -0.42
N TRP A 497 -12.75 -2.59 -1.29
CA TRP A 497 -13.62 -1.76 -2.12
C TRP A 497 -14.78 -1.11 -1.35
N LYS A 498 -15.16 -1.70 -0.21
CA LYS A 498 -16.21 -1.19 0.69
C LYS A 498 -15.67 -0.79 2.07
N ALA A 499 -14.37 -0.46 2.16
CA ALA A 499 -13.71 -0.14 3.43
C ALA A 499 -13.95 -1.22 4.52
N SER A 500 -14.00 -2.51 4.13
CA SER A 500 -14.44 -3.61 5.00
C SER A 500 -13.36 -4.14 5.97
N LYS A 501 -12.16 -3.54 5.96
CA LYS A 501 -11.03 -3.90 6.83
C LYS A 501 -10.39 -2.63 7.39
N ALA A 502 -10.02 -2.66 8.67
CA ALA A 502 -9.48 -1.50 9.38
C ALA A 502 -7.95 -1.39 9.27
N SER A 503 -7.23 -2.53 9.22
CA SER A 503 -5.77 -2.59 9.20
C SER A 503 -5.22 -3.41 8.02
N LEU A 504 -3.97 -3.17 7.66
CA LEU A 504 -3.19 -3.99 6.72
C LEU A 504 -3.09 -5.42 7.22
N ARG A 505 -2.88 -5.61 8.52
CA ARG A 505 -2.85 -6.93 9.16
C ARG A 505 -4.15 -7.70 8.92
N GLN A 506 -5.29 -7.07 9.16
CA GLN A 506 -6.60 -7.66 8.90
C GLN A 506 -6.79 -7.95 7.40
N GLN A 507 -6.39 -7.02 6.52
CA GLN A 507 -6.47 -7.18 5.07
C GLN A 507 -5.65 -8.39 4.56
N VAL A 508 -4.43 -8.58 5.07
CA VAL A 508 -3.60 -9.73 4.72
C VAL A 508 -4.21 -11.04 5.23
N GLY A 509 -4.64 -11.07 6.49
CA GLY A 509 -5.29 -12.26 7.06
C GLY A 509 -6.53 -12.67 6.27
N ASP A 510 -7.39 -11.70 5.90
CA ASP A 510 -8.63 -11.95 5.16
C ASP A 510 -8.33 -12.52 3.77
N ALA A 511 -7.36 -11.96 3.06
CA ALA A 511 -6.94 -12.43 1.74
C ALA A 511 -6.27 -13.82 1.79
N LEU A 512 -5.46 -14.10 2.82
CA LEU A 512 -4.85 -15.43 3.00
C LEU A 512 -5.91 -16.52 3.07
N VAL A 513 -6.98 -16.33 3.87
CA VAL A 513 -8.01 -17.36 4.02
C VAL A 513 -9.01 -17.37 2.87
N LYS A 514 -9.44 -16.21 2.36
CA LYS A 514 -10.48 -16.11 1.32
C LYS A 514 -9.96 -16.31 -0.09
N ASP A 515 -8.76 -15.85 -0.43
CA ASP A 515 -8.21 -15.94 -1.78
C ASP A 515 -7.18 -17.05 -1.93
N ILE A 516 -6.32 -17.26 -0.93
CA ILE A 516 -5.22 -18.24 -1.02
C ILE A 516 -5.58 -19.58 -0.35
N GLY A 517 -6.56 -19.60 0.57
CA GLY A 517 -6.95 -20.80 1.32
C GLY A 517 -6.00 -21.18 2.46
N VAL A 518 -5.23 -20.22 2.96
CA VAL A 518 -4.18 -20.37 3.98
C VAL A 518 -4.63 -19.75 5.29
N THR A 519 -4.36 -20.40 6.43
CA THR A 519 -4.73 -19.90 7.76
C THR A 519 -3.61 -19.03 8.36
N SER A 520 -4.00 -18.07 9.20
CA SER A 520 -3.10 -17.12 9.87
C SER A 520 -3.59 -16.85 11.29
N PRO A 521 -2.81 -16.20 12.18
CA PRO A 521 -3.26 -15.87 13.53
C PRO A 521 -4.58 -15.07 13.58
N VAL A 522 -4.83 -14.21 12.58
CA VAL A 522 -6.08 -13.43 12.47
C VAL A 522 -7.27 -14.32 12.13
N PHE A 523 -7.07 -15.32 11.25
CA PHE A 523 -8.09 -16.28 10.83
C PHE A 523 -7.53 -17.71 10.92
N PRO A 524 -7.54 -18.31 12.12
CA PRO A 524 -6.79 -19.53 12.42
C PRO A 524 -7.40 -20.79 11.80
N GLN A 525 -8.66 -20.71 11.34
CA GLN A 525 -9.40 -21.82 10.79
C GLN A 525 -9.89 -21.54 9.37
N ARG A 526 -9.85 -22.56 8.49
CA ARG A 526 -10.41 -22.43 7.14
C ARG A 526 -11.93 -22.28 7.16
N SER A 527 -12.60 -22.77 8.21
CA SER A 527 -14.03 -22.57 8.46
C SER A 527 -14.43 -21.09 8.57
N CYS A 528 -13.48 -20.18 8.86
CA CYS A 528 -13.69 -18.73 8.80
C CYS A 528 -14.27 -18.28 7.46
N GLN A 529 -13.81 -18.88 6.38
CA GLN A 529 -14.30 -18.60 5.03
C GLN A 529 -15.79 -18.95 4.88
N ARG A 530 -16.32 -19.83 5.74
CA ARG A 530 -17.72 -20.28 5.79
C ARG A 530 -18.47 -19.79 7.05
N GLY A 531 -17.96 -18.78 7.75
CA GLY A 531 -18.59 -18.23 8.94
C GLY A 531 -18.62 -19.19 10.15
N GLY A 532 -17.66 -20.10 10.26
CA GLY A 532 -17.56 -21.02 11.40
C GLY A 532 -17.47 -20.29 12.74
N ALA A 533 -18.17 -20.80 13.75
CA ALA A 533 -18.16 -20.21 15.11
C ALA A 533 -16.78 -20.26 15.79
N ASP A 534 -15.92 -21.16 15.31
CA ASP A 534 -14.53 -21.35 15.75
C ASP A 534 -13.53 -20.38 15.10
N CYS A 535 -14.01 -19.44 14.27
CA CYS A 535 -13.16 -18.54 13.51
C CYS A 535 -12.26 -17.62 14.36
N ARG A 536 -12.47 -17.56 15.68
CA ARG A 536 -11.66 -16.76 16.62
C ARG A 536 -10.89 -17.61 17.64
N ILE A 537 -10.81 -18.93 17.45
CA ILE A 537 -10.10 -19.82 18.40
C ILE A 537 -8.58 -19.79 18.11
N ALA A 538 -7.86 -19.00 18.90
CA ALA A 538 -6.44 -18.68 18.72
C ALA A 538 -5.46 -19.84 19.00
N THR A 539 -5.91 -21.02 19.45
CA THR A 539 -5.02 -22.14 19.86
C THR A 539 -4.73 -23.15 18.75
N ALA A 540 -5.33 -23.00 17.57
CA ALA A 540 -5.11 -23.94 16.48
C ALA A 540 -3.78 -23.66 15.75
N PRO A 541 -3.03 -24.69 15.33
CA PRO A 541 -1.88 -24.50 14.45
C PRO A 541 -2.30 -23.80 13.16
N VAL A 542 -1.63 -22.69 12.86
CA VAL A 542 -1.85 -21.91 11.64
C VAL A 542 -0.80 -22.24 10.58
N SER A 543 -1.15 -22.04 9.32
CA SER A 543 -0.23 -22.27 8.21
C SER A 543 0.87 -21.20 8.17
N VAL A 544 0.47 -19.93 8.22
CA VAL A 544 1.38 -18.78 8.27
C VAL A 544 1.60 -18.39 9.72
N ALA A 545 2.86 -18.32 10.15
CA ALA A 545 3.22 -17.90 11.50
C ALA A 545 2.99 -16.40 11.72
N GLU A 546 2.95 -15.98 12.98
CA GLU A 546 2.80 -14.56 13.38
C GLU A 546 3.84 -13.66 12.70
N THR A 547 5.11 -14.08 12.70
CA THR A 547 6.20 -13.33 12.09
C THR A 547 6.06 -13.21 10.58
N GLU A 548 5.51 -14.22 9.90
CA GLU A 548 5.28 -14.21 8.46
C GLU A 548 4.12 -13.29 8.08
N LEU A 549 3.00 -13.37 8.82
CA LEU A 549 1.86 -12.46 8.65
C LEU A 549 2.30 -11.00 8.86
N GLN A 550 3.02 -10.74 9.95
CA GLN A 550 3.54 -9.42 10.26
C GLN A 550 4.42 -8.90 9.12
N ARG A 551 5.40 -9.68 8.65
CA ARG A 551 6.30 -9.28 7.55
C ARG A 551 5.54 -8.93 6.26
N ILE A 552 4.50 -9.69 5.90
CA ILE A 552 3.68 -9.36 4.73
C ILE A 552 2.98 -8.01 4.92
N ALA A 553 2.41 -7.74 6.09
CA ALA A 553 1.80 -6.44 6.41
C ALA A 553 2.83 -5.30 6.39
N GLU A 554 4.04 -5.52 6.93
CA GLU A 554 5.14 -4.54 6.91
C GLU A 554 5.61 -4.22 5.49
N TYR A 555 5.68 -5.22 4.60
CA TYR A 555 5.94 -4.97 3.20
C TYR A 555 4.90 -4.04 2.60
N LEU A 556 3.60 -4.32 2.79
CA LEU A 556 2.53 -3.46 2.29
C LEU A 556 2.57 -2.04 2.89
N ALA A 557 2.98 -1.91 4.15
CA ALA A 557 3.12 -0.63 4.81
C ALA A 557 4.27 0.23 4.25
N LEU A 558 5.37 -0.42 3.84
CA LEU A 558 6.62 0.24 3.46
C LEU A 558 6.83 0.37 1.94
N ILE A 559 5.85 -0.01 1.11
CA ILE A 559 5.86 0.27 -0.34
C ILE A 559 5.67 1.77 -0.58
N GLY A 560 6.60 2.36 -1.35
CA GLY A 560 6.55 3.76 -1.74
C GLY A 560 5.48 4.06 -2.78
N VAL A 561 5.19 5.35 -2.96
CA VAL A 561 4.24 5.85 -3.98
C VAL A 561 5.05 6.52 -5.10
N PRO A 562 4.82 6.26 -6.39
CA PRO A 562 5.47 7.02 -7.44
C PRO A 562 5.19 8.52 -7.26
N ALA A 563 6.21 9.38 -7.41
CA ALA A 563 5.95 10.81 -7.49
C ALA A 563 5.12 11.14 -8.75
N GLN A 564 4.29 12.18 -8.67
CA GLN A 564 3.51 12.66 -9.79
C GLN A 564 4.42 13.09 -10.93
N ARG A 565 4.13 12.64 -12.15
CA ARG A 565 4.87 12.96 -13.37
C ARG A 565 4.34 14.26 -13.99
N SER A 566 4.50 15.37 -13.27
CA SER A 566 4.00 16.70 -13.66
C SER A 566 5.09 17.75 -13.91
N VAL A 567 6.36 17.42 -13.67
CA VAL A 567 7.51 18.30 -13.93
C VAL A 567 8.41 17.64 -14.96
N ARG A 568 8.87 18.40 -15.97
CA ARG A 568 9.76 17.84 -17.00
C ARG A 568 11.16 17.62 -16.42
N SER A 569 11.72 16.45 -16.70
CA SER A 569 13.16 16.26 -16.59
C SER A 569 13.85 16.82 -17.83
N ASP A 570 14.99 17.46 -17.63
CA ASP A 570 15.73 18.12 -18.70
C ASP A 570 16.75 17.16 -19.33
N TYR A 571 16.25 16.29 -20.20
CA TYR A 571 17.11 15.41 -20.99
C TYR A 571 17.97 16.24 -21.97
N PRO A 572 19.28 15.96 -22.09
CA PRO A 572 20.13 16.61 -23.09
C PRO A 572 19.58 16.44 -24.51
N THR A 573 19.76 17.46 -25.35
CA THR A 573 19.33 17.40 -26.77
C THR A 573 19.84 16.15 -27.48
N GLY A 574 18.94 15.48 -28.20
CA GLY A 574 19.23 14.24 -28.93
C GLY A 574 19.17 12.97 -28.08
N MET A 575 19.02 13.08 -26.76
CA MET A 575 18.79 11.93 -25.90
C MET A 575 17.34 11.47 -25.97
N ARG A 576 17.13 10.15 -26.06
CA ARG A 576 15.80 9.56 -25.93
C ARG A 576 15.22 9.83 -24.54
N VAL A 577 14.02 10.39 -24.50
CA VAL A 577 13.21 10.56 -23.28
C VAL A 577 12.35 9.31 -23.09
N PRO A 578 12.46 8.60 -21.95
CA PRO A 578 11.57 7.48 -21.63
C PRO A 578 10.10 7.90 -21.72
N LEU A 579 9.22 6.98 -22.16
CA LEU A 579 7.80 7.29 -22.40
C LEU A 579 7.09 7.82 -21.14
N GLU A 580 7.52 7.40 -19.95
CA GLU A 580 6.95 7.89 -18.69
C GLU A 580 7.28 9.38 -18.41
N HIS A 581 8.34 9.94 -19.00
CA HIS A 581 8.74 11.34 -18.86
C HIS A 581 8.30 12.23 -20.02
N GLN A 582 7.66 11.65 -21.04
CA GLN A 582 7.07 12.40 -22.14
C GLN A 582 5.72 12.99 -21.72
N ILE A 583 5.79 14.02 -20.88
CA ILE A 583 4.63 14.68 -20.28
C ILE A 583 4.42 16.09 -20.85
N ASP A 584 3.30 16.71 -20.52
CA ASP A 584 2.99 18.12 -20.82
C ASP A 584 2.50 18.82 -19.56
N PRO A 585 3.38 19.53 -18.81
CA PRO A 585 3.02 20.16 -17.55
C PRO A 585 1.87 21.16 -17.64
N ASP A 586 1.77 21.93 -18.73
CA ASP A 586 0.71 22.94 -18.90
C ASP A 586 -0.65 22.26 -19.07
N ARG A 587 -0.69 21.20 -19.88
CA ARG A 587 -1.90 20.38 -20.06
C ARG A 587 -2.29 19.64 -18.77
N ILE A 588 -1.31 19.13 -18.02
CA ILE A 588 -1.54 18.49 -16.71
C ILE A 588 -2.13 19.51 -15.72
N GLY A 589 -1.58 20.72 -15.64
CA GLY A 589 -2.09 21.79 -14.80
C GLY A 589 -3.51 22.22 -15.17
N ALA A 590 -3.78 22.38 -16.48
CA ALA A 590 -5.14 22.65 -16.97
C ALA A 590 -6.12 21.52 -16.62
N GLY A 591 -5.69 20.26 -16.77
CA GLY A 591 -6.43 19.07 -16.40
C GLY A 591 -6.77 18.99 -14.92
N ALA A 592 -5.82 19.30 -14.04
CA ALA A 592 -6.03 19.36 -12.59
C ALA A 592 -7.11 20.39 -12.22
N ALA A 593 -7.04 21.58 -12.83
CA ALA A 593 -8.03 22.64 -12.59
C ALA A 593 -9.41 22.25 -13.13
N LEU A 594 -9.49 21.54 -14.25
CA LEU A 594 -10.75 21.00 -14.79
C LEU A 594 -11.32 19.86 -13.94
N PHE A 595 -10.47 19.01 -13.37
CA PHE A 595 -10.86 17.96 -12.43
C PHE A 595 -11.54 18.56 -11.19
N GLU A 596 -10.95 19.61 -10.61
CA GLU A 596 -11.52 20.35 -9.49
C GLU A 596 -12.82 21.07 -9.88
N ARG A 597 -12.84 21.81 -11.00
CA ARG A 597 -14.07 22.51 -11.48
C ARG A 597 -15.20 21.55 -11.84
N SER A 598 -14.88 20.33 -12.24
CA SER A 598 -15.87 19.28 -12.48
C SER A 598 -16.41 18.70 -11.16
N GLY A 599 -15.87 19.08 -10.00
CA GLY A 599 -16.30 18.59 -8.69
C GLY A 599 -15.81 17.18 -8.38
N CYS A 600 -14.81 16.67 -9.09
CA CYS A 600 -14.26 15.33 -8.83
C CYS A 600 -13.56 15.27 -7.47
N SER A 601 -12.94 16.38 -7.05
CA SER A 601 -12.20 16.52 -5.79
C SER A 601 -13.08 16.45 -4.53
N ALA A 602 -14.40 16.51 -4.66
CA ALA A 602 -15.32 16.42 -3.53
C ALA A 602 -15.32 15.03 -2.86
N CYS A 603 -15.11 13.96 -3.63
CA CYS A 603 -14.84 12.61 -3.09
C CYS A 603 -13.34 12.25 -3.23
N HIS A 604 -12.75 12.57 -4.38
CA HIS A 604 -11.32 12.37 -4.63
C HIS A 604 -10.48 13.50 -4.01
N THR A 605 -10.59 13.64 -2.69
CA THR A 605 -9.93 14.67 -1.88
C THR A 605 -8.43 14.68 -2.17
N PRO A 606 -7.86 15.76 -2.74
CA PRO A 606 -6.50 15.75 -3.26
C PRO A 606 -5.45 15.45 -2.19
N THR A 607 -5.57 16.05 -1.01
CA THR A 607 -4.52 16.06 0.01
C THR A 607 -5.04 15.55 1.34
N LEU A 608 -4.29 14.64 1.98
CA LEU A 608 -4.49 14.21 3.35
C LEU A 608 -3.20 14.42 4.16
N LYS A 609 -3.35 14.50 5.48
CA LYS A 609 -2.21 14.47 6.42
C LYS A 609 -2.26 13.18 7.24
N THR A 610 -1.15 12.45 7.30
CA THR A 610 -1.02 11.29 8.17
C THR A 610 -0.84 11.72 9.63
N GLY A 611 -1.26 10.86 10.57
CA GLY A 611 -1.10 11.08 12.00
C GLY A 611 0.34 10.87 12.48
N SER A 612 0.56 11.08 13.77
CA SER A 612 1.88 11.01 14.42
C SER A 612 2.08 9.77 15.29
N THR A 613 1.17 8.78 15.22
CA THR A 613 1.15 7.61 16.11
C THR A 613 1.47 6.28 15.41
N HIS A 614 1.59 6.23 14.08
CA HIS A 614 1.87 4.98 13.36
C HIS A 614 3.21 4.32 13.80
N PRO A 615 3.35 3.00 14.00
CA PRO A 615 4.62 2.39 14.46
C PRO A 615 5.86 2.71 13.60
N PHE A 616 5.69 2.81 12.28
CA PHE A 616 6.71 3.27 11.35
C PHE A 616 6.80 4.80 11.28
N ALA A 617 7.99 5.34 11.55
CA ALA A 617 8.28 6.78 11.43
C ALA A 617 8.15 7.29 10.00
N GLU A 618 8.37 6.43 9.00
CA GLU A 618 8.24 6.74 7.56
C GLU A 618 6.87 7.29 7.21
N LEU A 619 5.85 6.83 7.94
CA LEU A 619 4.44 7.05 7.67
C LEU A 619 3.84 8.16 8.56
N ARG A 620 4.60 8.69 9.52
CA ARG A 620 4.14 9.76 10.42
C ARG A 620 4.26 11.13 9.76
N ASP A 621 3.30 12.00 10.06
CA ASP A 621 3.32 13.43 9.76
C ASP A 621 3.59 13.79 8.27
N GLN A 622 3.19 12.91 7.35
CA GLN A 622 3.31 13.12 5.92
C GLN A 622 2.15 13.96 5.39
N THR A 623 2.46 14.92 4.52
CA THR A 623 1.46 15.48 3.60
C THR A 623 1.48 14.63 2.35
N ILE A 624 0.35 13.99 2.05
CA ILE A 624 0.22 13.04 0.94
C ILE A 624 -0.88 13.52 -0.02
N HIS A 625 -0.79 13.11 -1.29
CA HIS A 625 -1.76 13.46 -2.32
C HIS A 625 -2.42 12.21 -2.95
N PRO A 626 -3.26 11.47 -2.19
CA PRO A 626 -3.81 10.20 -2.63
C PRO A 626 -5.06 10.34 -3.50
N TYR A 627 -5.71 11.52 -3.52
CA TYR A 627 -6.99 11.75 -4.22
C TYR A 627 -8.11 10.79 -3.76
N THR A 628 -8.34 10.76 -2.45
CA THR A 628 -9.35 9.93 -1.78
C THR A 628 -9.68 10.52 -0.42
N ASP A 629 -10.92 10.41 0.00
CA ASP A 629 -11.39 10.67 1.37
C ASP A 629 -11.50 9.40 2.23
N LEU A 630 -11.28 8.21 1.64
CA LEU A 630 -11.48 6.89 2.26
C LEU A 630 -12.92 6.59 2.70
N LEU A 631 -13.90 7.39 2.30
CA LEU A 631 -15.31 7.26 2.68
C LEU A 631 -16.09 6.47 1.63
N LEU A 632 -17.26 5.98 2.02
CA LEU A 632 -18.22 5.32 1.14
C LEU A 632 -19.15 6.33 0.49
N HIS A 633 -19.38 6.18 -0.81
CA HIS A 633 -20.31 6.98 -1.60
C HIS A 633 -21.26 6.10 -2.39
N ASP A 634 -22.52 6.51 -2.50
CA ASP A 634 -23.47 5.91 -3.43
C ASP A 634 -23.07 6.26 -4.88
N MET A 635 -22.62 5.25 -5.63
CA MET A 635 -22.23 5.40 -7.04
C MET A 635 -23.34 5.04 -8.04
N GLY A 636 -24.57 4.90 -7.53
CA GLY A 636 -25.78 4.65 -8.28
C GLY A 636 -25.98 3.19 -8.72
N PRO A 637 -27.18 2.87 -9.25
CA PRO A 637 -27.58 1.50 -9.60
C PRO A 637 -26.74 0.88 -10.73
N GLY A 638 -26.05 1.70 -11.53
CA GLY A 638 -25.13 1.21 -12.57
C GLY A 638 -23.91 0.49 -11.99
N LEU A 639 -23.46 0.89 -10.80
CA LEU A 639 -22.32 0.31 -10.09
C LEU A 639 -22.71 -0.50 -8.86
N ALA A 640 -23.99 -0.60 -8.52
CA ALA A 640 -24.45 -1.46 -7.44
C ALA A 640 -24.12 -2.94 -7.72
N ASP A 641 -23.59 -3.63 -6.72
CA ASP A 641 -23.62 -5.09 -6.64
C ASP A 641 -24.95 -5.54 -5.98
N ASN A 642 -25.04 -6.79 -5.51
CA ASN A 642 -26.17 -7.24 -4.69
C ASN A 642 -25.73 -7.77 -3.32
N LEU A 643 -24.55 -7.33 -2.85
CA LEU A 643 -23.88 -7.83 -1.66
C LEU A 643 -23.52 -6.65 -0.73
N ALA A 644 -24.16 -6.59 0.44
CA ALA A 644 -23.75 -5.66 1.49
C ALA A 644 -22.50 -6.19 2.24
N GLU A 645 -21.61 -5.29 2.64
CA GLU A 645 -20.42 -5.61 3.45
C GLU A 645 -20.42 -4.75 4.73
N GLY A 646 -20.90 -5.32 5.84
CA GLY A 646 -21.08 -4.55 7.07
C GLY A 646 -22.19 -3.51 6.88
N ARG A 647 -21.86 -2.24 7.10
CA ARG A 647 -22.81 -1.13 6.90
C ARG A 647 -22.83 -0.59 5.48
N ALA A 648 -21.95 -1.06 4.59
CA ALA A 648 -21.88 -0.61 3.22
C ALA A 648 -22.99 -1.24 2.38
N ALA A 649 -23.89 -0.41 1.85
CA ALA A 649 -24.95 -0.82 0.94
C ALA A 649 -24.39 -1.34 -0.41
N PRO A 650 -25.20 -2.03 -1.22
CA PRO A 650 -24.76 -2.58 -2.50
C PRO A 650 -24.16 -1.55 -3.49
N GLU A 651 -24.73 -0.36 -3.54
CA GLU A 651 -24.35 0.79 -4.37
C GLU A 651 -23.19 1.62 -3.81
N GLN A 652 -22.78 1.34 -2.56
CA GLN A 652 -21.78 2.12 -1.86
C GLN A 652 -20.36 1.59 -2.07
N TRP A 653 -19.47 2.50 -2.47
CA TRP A 653 -18.07 2.20 -2.75
C TRP A 653 -17.15 3.15 -2.03
N ARG A 654 -16.03 2.63 -1.52
CA ARG A 654 -14.96 3.47 -1.00
C ARG A 654 -14.29 4.19 -2.16
N THR A 655 -14.08 5.51 -2.04
CA THR A 655 -13.28 6.26 -3.01
C THR A 655 -11.86 5.66 -3.08
N PRO A 656 -11.43 5.03 -4.19
CA PRO A 656 -10.07 4.47 -4.29
C PRO A 656 -9.05 5.61 -4.48
N PRO A 657 -7.83 5.50 -3.93
CA PRO A 657 -6.77 6.48 -4.21
C PRO A 657 -6.41 6.46 -5.71
N LEU A 658 -6.12 7.64 -6.28
CA LEU A 658 -5.81 7.81 -7.71
C LEU A 658 -4.31 7.85 -8.00
N TRP A 659 -3.42 7.82 -7.00
CA TRP A 659 -1.98 7.72 -7.25
C TRP A 659 -1.63 6.48 -8.10
N GLY A 660 -0.61 6.56 -8.94
CA GLY A 660 -0.14 5.49 -9.81
C GLY A 660 -1.03 5.13 -11.01
N LEU A 661 -2.20 5.77 -11.23
CA LEU A 661 -3.11 5.42 -12.33
C LEU A 661 -2.41 5.40 -13.70
N GLY A 662 -1.56 6.38 -13.98
CA GLY A 662 -0.86 6.45 -15.27
C GLY A 662 0.28 5.45 -15.40
N SER A 663 0.75 4.90 -14.28
CA SER A 663 1.83 3.91 -14.24
C SER A 663 1.32 2.48 -14.51
N LEU A 664 0.03 2.22 -14.30
CA LEU A 664 -0.59 0.89 -14.48
C LEU A 664 -0.35 0.29 -15.87
N ARG A 665 -0.36 1.12 -16.93
CA ARG A 665 -0.12 0.65 -18.30
C ARG A 665 1.28 0.05 -18.48
N PHE A 666 2.26 0.49 -17.70
CA PHE A 666 3.61 -0.06 -17.73
C PHE A 666 3.72 -1.29 -16.83
N VAL A 667 3.19 -1.18 -15.60
CA VAL A 667 3.19 -2.25 -14.58
C VAL A 667 2.48 -3.51 -15.07
N GLN A 668 1.40 -3.35 -15.83
CA GLN A 668 0.59 -4.46 -16.36
C GLN A 668 0.92 -4.83 -17.82
N GLY A 669 2.04 -4.35 -18.38
CA GLY A 669 2.49 -4.75 -19.73
C GLY A 669 1.60 -4.27 -20.89
N GLY A 670 0.93 -3.13 -20.70
CA GLY A 670 0.19 -2.40 -21.74
C GLY A 670 -1.20 -1.93 -21.30
N ALA A 671 -1.68 -0.85 -21.93
CA ALA A 671 -2.99 -0.25 -21.62
C ALA A 671 -4.16 -1.23 -21.84
N GLN A 672 -4.03 -2.16 -22.78
CA GLN A 672 -5.03 -3.21 -23.04
C GLN A 672 -5.28 -4.14 -21.85
N ASN A 673 -4.32 -4.23 -20.92
CA ASN A 673 -4.42 -5.06 -19.71
C ASN A 673 -4.97 -4.29 -18.50
N VAL A 674 -5.05 -2.97 -18.56
CA VAL A 674 -5.50 -2.12 -17.44
C VAL A 674 -7.02 -2.10 -17.38
N ARG A 675 -7.56 -2.27 -16.17
CA ARG A 675 -8.99 -2.19 -15.89
C ARG A 675 -9.26 -1.31 -14.68
N TYR A 676 -10.41 -0.65 -14.71
CA TYR A 676 -10.87 0.29 -13.67
C TYR A 676 -12.21 -0.14 -13.10
N LEU A 677 -12.56 0.45 -11.95
CA LEU A 677 -13.72 0.15 -11.12
C LEU A 677 -13.61 -1.19 -10.38
N HIS A 678 -14.53 -1.44 -9.45
CA HIS A 678 -14.43 -2.54 -8.50
C HIS A 678 -14.40 -3.92 -9.14
N ASP A 679 -14.98 -4.09 -10.33
CA ASP A 679 -15.07 -5.37 -11.05
C ASP A 679 -14.22 -5.42 -12.33
N GLY A 680 -13.40 -4.38 -12.55
CA GLY A 680 -12.57 -4.26 -13.74
C GLY A 680 -13.36 -4.07 -15.04
N ARG A 681 -14.61 -3.58 -14.99
CA ARG A 681 -15.41 -3.39 -16.21
C ARG A 681 -14.86 -2.30 -17.11
N ALA A 682 -14.35 -1.18 -16.61
CA ALA A 682 -13.95 -0.07 -17.49
C ALA A 682 -12.57 -0.31 -18.12
N ARG A 683 -12.42 -0.03 -19.42
CA ARG A 683 -11.18 -0.17 -20.19
C ARG A 683 -10.35 1.10 -20.22
N SER A 684 -10.97 2.25 -20.01
CA SER A 684 -10.34 3.57 -20.02
C SER A 684 -10.82 4.42 -18.84
N LEU A 685 -10.09 5.50 -18.56
CA LEU A 685 -10.48 6.48 -17.56
C LEU A 685 -11.79 7.18 -17.94
N ILE A 686 -11.99 7.48 -19.22
CA ILE A 686 -13.24 8.09 -19.72
C ILE A 686 -14.42 7.14 -19.52
N GLU A 687 -14.26 5.84 -19.83
CA GLU A 687 -15.30 4.83 -19.55
C GLU A 687 -15.60 4.75 -18.05
N ALA A 688 -14.56 4.75 -17.21
CA ALA A 688 -14.72 4.73 -15.75
C ALA A 688 -15.49 5.95 -15.23
N ILE A 689 -15.18 7.16 -15.71
CA ILE A 689 -15.93 8.39 -15.39
C ILE A 689 -17.38 8.26 -15.86
N GLY A 690 -17.62 7.71 -17.05
CA GLY A 690 -18.97 7.51 -17.60
C GLY A 690 -19.89 6.57 -16.78
N TRP A 691 -19.31 5.78 -15.88
CA TRP A 691 -20.03 4.92 -14.93
C TRP A 691 -20.43 5.61 -13.62
N HIS A 692 -19.91 6.82 -13.33
CA HIS A 692 -20.24 7.53 -12.09
C HIS A 692 -21.72 7.98 -12.10
N GLY A 693 -22.55 7.27 -11.33
CA GLY A 693 -23.92 7.65 -10.99
C GLY A 693 -24.00 8.12 -9.53
N GLY A 694 -25.22 8.18 -8.98
CA GLY A 694 -25.44 8.54 -7.58
C GLY A 694 -24.81 9.90 -7.25
N GLU A 695 -24.04 9.96 -6.17
CA GLU A 695 -23.29 11.15 -5.72
C GLU A 695 -22.30 11.65 -6.78
N GLY A 696 -21.73 10.75 -7.59
CA GLY A 696 -20.80 11.11 -8.67
C GLY A 696 -21.45 11.64 -9.95
N GLU A 697 -22.78 11.63 -10.06
CA GLU A 697 -23.47 11.94 -11.32
C GLU A 697 -23.26 13.39 -11.78
N ALA A 698 -23.32 14.35 -10.85
CA ALA A 698 -23.15 15.75 -11.19
C ALA A 698 -21.74 16.02 -11.76
N SER A 699 -20.71 15.40 -11.16
CA SER A 699 -19.33 15.52 -11.60
C SER A 699 -19.09 14.86 -12.96
N ARG A 700 -19.68 13.67 -13.18
CA ARG A 700 -19.69 13.03 -14.51
C ARG A 700 -20.29 13.95 -15.57
N ARG A 701 -21.47 14.52 -15.32
CA ARG A 701 -22.15 15.39 -16.31
C ARG A 701 -21.34 16.64 -16.64
N ARG A 702 -20.66 17.25 -15.65
CA ARG A 702 -19.75 18.37 -15.87
C ARG A 702 -18.55 17.97 -16.74
N PHE A 703 -17.95 16.81 -16.49
CA PHE A 703 -16.88 16.26 -17.32
C PHE A 703 -17.35 15.97 -18.76
N GLU A 704 -18.53 15.36 -18.93
CA GLU A 704 -19.12 15.06 -20.24
C GLU A 704 -19.44 16.33 -21.06
N ALA A 705 -19.63 17.47 -20.39
CA ALA A 705 -19.88 18.77 -21.01
C ALA A 705 -18.60 19.54 -21.41
N LEU A 706 -17.42 19.13 -20.92
CA LEU A 706 -16.14 19.68 -21.36
C LEU A 706 -15.92 19.39 -22.85
N SER A 707 -15.13 20.20 -23.54
CA SER A 707 -14.66 19.88 -24.91
C SER A 707 -13.73 18.66 -24.94
N ALA A 708 -13.53 18.06 -26.11
CA ALA A 708 -12.61 16.93 -26.28
C ALA A 708 -11.19 17.23 -25.75
N ASP A 709 -10.65 18.42 -26.03
CA ASP A 709 -9.32 18.84 -25.57
C ASP A 709 -9.25 18.97 -24.04
N GLU A 710 -10.29 19.54 -23.43
CA GLU A 710 -10.41 19.66 -21.97
C GLU A 710 -10.55 18.30 -21.29
N ARG A 711 -11.39 17.39 -21.82
CA ARG A 711 -11.49 16.01 -21.31
C ARG A 711 -10.14 15.30 -21.41
N ALA A 712 -9.44 15.48 -22.51
CA ALA A 712 -8.12 14.89 -22.69
C ALA A 712 -7.05 15.55 -21.80
N ALA A 713 -7.21 16.82 -21.38
CA ALA A 713 -6.39 17.44 -20.34
C ALA A 713 -6.64 16.82 -18.96
N VAL A 714 -7.90 16.58 -18.57
CA VAL A 714 -8.23 15.85 -17.33
C VAL A 714 -7.64 14.43 -17.35
N VAL A 715 -7.71 13.73 -18.49
CA VAL A 715 -7.06 12.41 -18.64
C VAL A 715 -5.54 12.53 -18.49
N ALA A 716 -4.89 13.53 -19.10
CA ALA A 716 -3.45 13.75 -18.94
C ALA A 716 -3.06 14.01 -17.47
N PHE A 717 -3.89 14.75 -16.72
CA PHE A 717 -3.71 14.93 -15.28
C PHE A 717 -3.83 13.59 -14.53
N LEU A 718 -4.89 12.82 -14.74
CA LEU A 718 -5.06 11.51 -14.09
C LEU A 718 -3.93 10.53 -14.44
N GLU A 719 -3.42 10.59 -15.67
CA GLU A 719 -2.26 9.80 -16.09
C GLU A 719 -0.93 10.33 -15.52
N SER A 720 -0.87 11.56 -15.01
CA SER A 720 0.32 12.05 -14.32
C SER A 720 0.46 11.51 -12.90
N LEU A 721 -0.66 11.06 -12.31
CA LEU A 721 -0.74 10.52 -10.95
C LEU A 721 -0.11 9.12 -10.83
#